data_AF-A0A5E8B2S0-F1
#
_entry.id   AF-A0A5E8B2S0-F1
#
_cell.length_a   1.000
_cell.length_b   1.000
_cell.length_c   1.000
_cell.angle_alpha   90.00
_cell.angle_beta   90.00
_cell.angle_gamma   90.00
#
_symmetry.space_group_name_H-M   'P 1'
#
loop_
_entity.id
_entity.type
_entity.pdbx_description
1 polymer ?
#
loop_
_entity_poly.entity_id
_entity_poly.type
_entity_poly.pdbx_seq_one_letter_code
_entity_poly.pdbx_strand_id
1 'polypeptide(L)'
;MPTHIDIDYDTEKSSGTFGHPYKPYDIQIQFMKELYEVLQNKKLTPVGTGKTLSLICGSVSWLRDIRRKQFETTGEDEEDEAAKKLPAWVREQSKQIKQNAIVEQLKDLEVALKEAISFEENELREAQSLKRKRIPPNYITKRQKPATDDLDSDFYVLQDQEESLDDEFLTQQEKELQAMKARTNALLQALEEGPSTKDDQPVFGKDQPKIFFASRTHSQLSQFVGQLRLPTFKPSVPEFMPDEPIKEISLASRRQLCIHPTVSKYKSTQKMNDACLDMQKESCGCEYMVNTRDIKSRVRYREFRNAALAKIRDIEDLAQLGKTKRVCPYYATREIANNGWAEIIALPYQLLLQKEARDALGINLTNSVVVIDEAHNLLDTISSLYSLELTYSQISRALTGLQTYQKKFQSRLSGTNRIWLAKLIKTVKSIAQFLKKAQKKPPQETGPGKNIPASSFFENYDGAVDTINVHDLEQFVKKTKLVFKIESYLDKLESQEQQQHHHLVLGKVISFLLAIGNPSWEGKFFYGRNANKELQIQYILLDSSVKFKEIVDECRCVILAGGTMKPTEDYLTYLFPYLPKDQISIFSCDHIIPDRNLTVLPIGRRSGVKFNFTFAERNSKSMIEQLGLTLIDICKTVPDGVVVFLPSYVYMSSVIKIWESSTTNNRTILSALKAIKSVFWEPQNSGTDSSYTTSLETAGATTKILDEYTKKIEDATGRGAMLFAVVGGKMSEGINFSDRLARAVVMVGLPFPHAFSAEMVAKREYVEQTTIKQRQQTKNDNNVGKTLPSLSSLQQLGKAKAREFYENVCMRAVNQCVGRAIRHAGDYAAVILLDDRYGTLHIQGKLSQWVQKRIVSVQNGGSLDNSDALNKLSAFFQR
;
A
#
# COMPACT_ATOMS: atom_id res chain seq x y z
N MET A 1 9.81 -32.40 -13.94
CA MET A 1 8.39 -32.79 -14.14
C MET A 1 7.63 -32.43 -12.87
N PRO A 2 6.42 -31.85 -12.95
CA PRO A 2 5.63 -31.65 -11.75
C PRO A 2 5.05 -33.00 -11.33
N THR A 3 5.51 -33.53 -10.21
CA THR A 3 4.97 -34.73 -9.57
C THR A 3 3.60 -34.38 -8.98
N HIS A 4 2.54 -34.93 -9.59
CA HIS A 4 1.22 -34.99 -8.97
C HIS A 4 1.34 -35.77 -7.65
N ILE A 5 0.82 -35.22 -6.57
CA ILE A 5 0.71 -35.92 -5.28
C ILE A 5 -0.77 -36.08 -4.99
N ASP A 6 -1.29 -37.30 -5.11
CA ASP A 6 -2.55 -37.70 -4.48
C ASP A 6 -2.29 -37.83 -2.98
N ILE A 7 -2.87 -36.92 -2.20
CA ILE A 7 -2.97 -37.05 -0.75
C ILE A 7 -4.44 -37.35 -0.47
N ASP A 8 -4.72 -38.57 0.02
CA ASP A 8 -6.05 -38.97 0.48
C ASP A 8 -6.49 -38.04 1.63
N TYR A 9 -7.50 -37.20 1.35
CA TYR A 9 -8.11 -36.29 2.32
C TYR A 9 -9.41 -36.88 2.85
N ASP A 10 -9.32 -37.77 3.84
CA ASP A 10 -10.49 -38.17 4.63
C ASP A 10 -11.02 -36.98 5.44
N THR A 11 -12.31 -36.69 5.26
CA THR A 11 -13.01 -35.44 5.58
C THR A 11 -13.32 -35.22 7.06
N GLU A 12 -13.00 -36.14 7.97
CA GLU A 12 -13.43 -36.04 9.38
C GLU A 12 -12.31 -35.71 10.40
N LYS A 13 -11.04 -35.62 9.97
CA LYS A 13 -9.89 -35.32 10.88
C LYS A 13 -9.14 -34.01 10.62
N SER A 14 -9.68 -33.09 9.82
CA SER A 14 -8.94 -31.92 9.31
C SER A 14 -8.87 -30.68 10.21
N SER A 15 -9.33 -30.74 11.46
CA SER A 15 -9.26 -29.57 12.37
C SER A 15 -7.84 -29.28 12.91
N GLY A 16 -6.84 -30.10 12.57
CA GLY A 16 -5.45 -29.97 13.07
C GLY A 16 -4.36 -29.80 12.01
N THR A 17 -4.68 -29.62 10.72
CA THR A 17 -3.67 -29.59 9.65
C THR A 17 -3.03 -28.23 9.40
N PHE A 18 -3.76 -27.13 9.55
CA PHE A 18 -3.27 -25.77 9.22
C PHE A 18 -2.94 -24.88 10.44
N GLY A 19 -2.92 -25.44 11.66
CA GLY A 19 -2.52 -24.69 12.86
C GLY A 19 -3.49 -23.57 13.30
N HIS A 20 -4.76 -23.64 12.88
CA HIS A 20 -5.73 -22.59 13.20
C HIS A 20 -6.04 -22.57 14.71
N PRO A 21 -5.95 -21.42 15.41
CA PRO A 21 -6.02 -21.36 16.88
C PRO A 21 -7.44 -21.51 17.44
N TYR A 22 -8.45 -21.41 16.57
CA TYR A 22 -9.86 -21.64 16.87
C TYR A 22 -10.40 -22.75 16.00
N LYS A 23 -11.59 -23.29 16.29
CA LYS A 23 -12.28 -24.18 15.35
C LYS A 23 -12.64 -23.38 14.07
N PRO A 24 -12.01 -23.65 12.92
CA PRO A 24 -12.29 -22.90 11.69
C PRO A 24 -13.68 -23.25 11.17
N TYR A 25 -14.35 -22.30 10.51
CA TYR A 25 -15.56 -22.57 9.74
C TYR A 25 -15.23 -23.39 8.48
N ASP A 26 -16.18 -24.16 7.95
CA ASP A 26 -15.96 -24.98 6.75
C ASP A 26 -15.44 -24.16 5.55
N ILE A 27 -15.98 -22.95 5.40
CA ILE A 27 -15.56 -21.98 4.39
C ILE A 27 -14.09 -21.57 4.58
N GLN A 28 -13.62 -21.44 5.82
CA GLN A 28 -12.21 -21.13 6.10
C GLN A 28 -11.31 -22.34 5.82
N ILE A 29 -11.77 -23.57 6.07
CA ILE A 29 -11.03 -24.78 5.75
C ILE A 29 -10.86 -24.90 4.24
N GLN A 30 -11.94 -24.71 3.48
CA GLN A 30 -11.92 -24.71 2.02
C GLN A 30 -10.96 -23.64 1.49
N PHE A 31 -11.00 -22.44 2.07
CA PHE A 31 -10.08 -21.36 1.73
C PHE A 31 -8.60 -21.75 1.97
N MET A 32 -8.28 -22.31 3.14
CA MET A 32 -6.90 -22.70 3.47
C MET A 32 -6.37 -23.79 2.53
N LYS A 33 -7.22 -24.74 2.12
CA LYS A 33 -6.88 -25.79 1.15
C LYS A 33 -6.57 -25.22 -0.23
N GLU A 34 -7.47 -24.41 -0.77
CA GLU A 34 -7.27 -23.75 -2.08
C GLU A 34 -6.01 -22.88 -2.07
N LEU A 35 -5.80 -22.10 -0.99
CA LEU A 35 -4.61 -21.27 -0.83
C LEU A 35 -3.32 -22.10 -0.87
N TYR A 36 -3.30 -23.25 -0.22
CA TYR A 36 -2.15 -24.14 -0.20
C TYR A 36 -1.83 -24.72 -1.59
N GLU A 37 -2.84 -25.15 -2.34
CA GLU A 37 -2.69 -25.67 -3.71
C GLU A 37 -2.19 -24.59 -4.69
N VAL A 38 -2.72 -23.38 -4.56
CA VAL A 38 -2.29 -22.20 -5.32
C VAL A 38 -0.81 -21.93 -5.12
N LEU A 39 -0.34 -21.91 -3.87
CA LEU A 39 1.05 -21.62 -3.54
C LEU A 39 2.04 -22.65 -4.11
N GLN A 40 1.57 -23.87 -4.40
CA GLN A 40 2.35 -24.90 -5.07
C GLN A 40 2.41 -24.71 -6.59
N ASN A 41 1.26 -24.46 -7.23
CA ASN A 41 1.09 -24.70 -8.67
C ASN A 41 0.74 -23.45 -9.50
N LYS A 42 0.34 -22.35 -8.87
CA LYS A 42 -0.17 -21.15 -9.56
C LYS A 42 0.70 -19.93 -9.26
N LYS A 43 0.61 -18.92 -10.13
CA LYS A 43 1.31 -17.65 -9.96
C LYS A 43 0.48 -16.58 -9.26
N LEU A 44 -0.85 -16.64 -9.36
CA LEU A 44 -1.73 -15.58 -8.87
C LEU A 44 -3.05 -16.12 -8.32
N THR A 45 -3.54 -15.54 -7.21
CA THR A 45 -4.92 -15.78 -6.74
C THR A 45 -5.57 -14.55 -6.11
N PRO A 46 -6.58 -13.93 -6.77
CA PRO A 46 -7.51 -13.02 -6.12
C PRO A 46 -8.51 -13.78 -5.23
N VAL A 47 -8.56 -13.39 -3.96
CA VAL A 47 -9.40 -13.97 -2.91
C VAL A 47 -10.47 -12.95 -2.49
N GLY A 48 -11.74 -13.34 -2.64
CA GLY A 48 -12.91 -12.48 -2.41
C GLY A 48 -13.42 -12.40 -0.97
N THR A 49 -12.88 -13.18 -0.03
CA THR A 49 -13.01 -13.05 1.44
C THR A 49 -12.35 -14.28 2.07
N GLY A 50 -11.61 -14.09 3.17
CA GLY A 50 -10.91 -15.15 3.89
C GLY A 50 -9.98 -14.50 4.89
N LYS A 51 -10.42 -14.41 6.15
CA LYS A 51 -9.84 -13.54 7.19
C LYS A 51 -8.31 -13.67 7.27
N THR A 52 -7.62 -12.59 7.67
CA THR A 52 -6.16 -12.52 7.84
C THR A 52 -5.58 -13.75 8.54
N LEU A 53 -6.23 -14.26 9.59
CA LEU A 53 -5.84 -15.48 10.29
C LEU A 53 -5.82 -16.74 9.42
N SER A 54 -6.83 -16.96 8.58
CA SER A 54 -6.88 -18.13 7.68
C SER A 54 -5.81 -18.03 6.59
N LEU A 55 -5.52 -16.81 6.13
CA LEU A 55 -4.44 -16.58 5.19
C LEU A 55 -3.06 -16.84 5.82
N ILE A 56 -2.84 -16.38 7.05
CA ILE A 56 -1.64 -16.74 7.84
C ILE A 56 -1.52 -18.26 7.97
N CYS A 57 -2.60 -18.94 8.39
CA CYS A 57 -2.58 -20.37 8.63
C CYS A 57 -2.23 -21.17 7.37
N GLY A 58 -2.83 -20.84 6.22
CA GLY A 58 -2.52 -21.50 4.95
C GLY A 58 -1.10 -21.22 4.46
N SER A 59 -0.67 -19.95 4.46
CA SER A 59 0.65 -19.56 3.94
C SER A 59 1.82 -20.05 4.81
N VAL A 60 1.69 -20.00 6.14
CA VAL A 60 2.77 -20.46 7.04
C VAL A 60 2.86 -21.98 7.08
N SER A 61 1.73 -22.70 7.02
CA SER A 61 1.75 -24.17 6.91
C SER A 61 2.48 -24.61 5.64
N TRP A 62 2.19 -23.95 4.51
CA TRP A 62 2.92 -24.17 3.26
C TRP A 62 4.42 -23.89 3.40
N LEU A 63 4.81 -22.80 4.07
CA LEU A 63 6.22 -22.45 4.27
C LEU A 63 6.97 -23.53 5.08
N ARG A 64 6.35 -24.04 6.15
CA ARG A 64 6.92 -25.12 6.98
C ARG A 64 7.10 -26.41 6.18
N ASP A 65 6.11 -26.78 5.36
CA ASP A 65 6.19 -27.99 4.53
C ASP A 65 7.25 -27.86 3.42
N ILE A 66 7.41 -26.70 2.79
CA ILE A 66 8.50 -26.50 1.82
C ILE A 66 9.86 -26.59 2.49
N ARG A 67 10.02 -26.01 3.68
CA ARG A 67 11.28 -26.13 4.43
C ARG A 67 11.58 -27.55 4.83
N ARG A 68 10.57 -28.32 5.22
CA ARG A 68 10.72 -29.77 5.46
C ARG A 68 11.23 -30.48 4.20
N LYS A 69 10.58 -30.26 3.06
CA LYS A 69 11.01 -30.84 1.78
C LYS A 69 12.43 -30.42 1.39
N GLN A 70 12.77 -29.14 1.54
CA GLN A 70 14.13 -28.64 1.27
C GLN A 70 15.17 -29.32 2.16
N PHE A 71 14.85 -29.53 3.44
CA PHE A 71 15.71 -30.27 4.36
C PHE A 71 15.86 -31.74 3.93
N GLU A 72 14.76 -32.39 3.53
CA GLU A 72 14.76 -33.78 3.06
C GLU A 72 15.53 -33.97 1.73
N THR A 73 15.46 -33.00 0.81
CA THR A 73 16.16 -33.03 -0.49
C THR A 73 17.55 -32.40 -0.44
N THR A 74 17.98 -31.85 0.71
CA THR A 74 19.31 -31.26 0.87
C THR A 74 20.37 -32.29 0.51
N GLY A 75 21.20 -31.99 -0.49
CA GLY A 75 22.25 -32.89 -0.99
C GLY A 75 21.90 -33.69 -2.24
N GLU A 76 20.65 -33.63 -2.74
CA GLU A 76 20.21 -34.30 -3.97
C GLU A 76 20.33 -33.41 -5.21
N ASP A 77 20.11 -32.09 -5.07
CA ASP A 77 20.02 -31.14 -6.20
C ASP A 77 21.39 -30.61 -6.71
N GLU A 78 22.47 -30.80 -5.95
CA GLU A 78 23.84 -30.35 -6.28
C GLU A 78 24.73 -31.49 -6.81
N GLU A 79 24.15 -32.53 -7.41
CA GLU A 79 24.96 -33.60 -7.98
C GLU A 79 25.53 -33.19 -9.35
N ASP A 80 26.77 -32.67 -9.35
CA ASP A 80 27.65 -32.69 -10.53
C ASP A 80 27.62 -34.10 -11.17
N GLU A 81 27.79 -34.20 -12.50
CA GLU A 81 27.90 -35.50 -13.20
C GLU A 81 29.04 -36.38 -12.65
N ALA A 82 29.99 -35.80 -11.92
CA ALA A 82 31.00 -36.51 -11.14
C ALA A 82 30.48 -37.09 -9.81
N ALA A 83 29.60 -36.38 -9.10
CA ALA A 83 28.96 -36.84 -7.87
C ALA A 83 28.00 -38.01 -8.13
N LYS A 84 27.35 -38.03 -9.30
CA LYS A 84 26.55 -39.17 -9.80
C LYS A 84 27.33 -40.46 -10.07
N LYS A 85 28.66 -40.43 -9.99
CA LYS A 85 29.52 -41.62 -10.11
C LYS A 85 29.99 -42.17 -8.76
N LEU A 86 29.72 -41.45 -7.66
CA LEU A 86 30.07 -41.90 -6.31
C LEU A 86 29.15 -43.02 -5.84
N PRO A 87 29.65 -43.99 -5.04
CA PRO A 87 28.82 -45.03 -4.43
C PRO A 87 27.68 -44.46 -3.60
N ALA A 88 26.54 -45.15 -3.56
CA ALA A 88 25.33 -44.69 -2.87
C ALA A 88 25.56 -44.33 -1.38
N TRP A 89 26.40 -45.11 -0.68
CA TRP A 89 26.73 -44.85 0.73
C TRP A 89 27.51 -43.54 0.94
N VAL A 90 28.35 -43.12 -0.01
CA VAL A 90 29.12 -41.85 0.08
C VAL A 90 28.19 -40.66 -0.07
N ARG A 91 27.18 -40.78 -0.95
CA ARG A 91 26.17 -39.73 -1.17
C ARG A 91 25.24 -39.59 0.02
N GLU A 92 24.77 -40.72 0.54
CA GLU A 92 23.95 -40.76 1.74
C GLU A 92 24.70 -40.17 2.95
N GLN A 93 25.98 -40.52 3.12
CA GLN A 93 26.80 -39.93 4.18
C GLN A 93 27.03 -38.42 3.97
N SER A 94 27.27 -37.97 2.74
CA SER A 94 27.43 -36.54 2.44
C SER A 94 26.14 -35.75 2.68
N LYS A 95 24.99 -36.34 2.33
CA LYS A 95 23.65 -35.83 2.62
C LYS A 95 23.43 -35.69 4.12
N GLN A 96 23.71 -36.75 4.89
CA GLN A 96 23.61 -36.73 6.36
C GLN A 96 24.53 -35.71 7.01
N ILE A 97 25.76 -35.54 6.53
CA ILE A 97 26.69 -34.50 7.04
C ILE A 97 26.09 -33.10 6.81
N LYS A 98 25.59 -32.81 5.60
CA LYS A 98 24.95 -31.52 5.29
C LYS A 98 23.70 -31.29 6.15
N GLN A 99 22.84 -32.30 6.30
CA GLN A 99 21.64 -32.22 7.13
C GLN A 99 21.97 -31.99 8.61
N ASN A 100 22.94 -32.72 9.16
CA ASN A 100 23.38 -32.55 10.54
C ASN A 100 23.96 -31.15 10.80
N ALA A 101 24.73 -30.60 9.86
CA ALA A 101 25.26 -29.24 9.96
C ALA A 101 24.14 -28.18 9.99
N ILE A 102 23.10 -28.35 9.16
CA ILE A 102 21.92 -27.46 9.17
C ILE A 102 21.19 -27.57 10.52
N VAL A 103 20.97 -28.78 11.02
CA VAL A 103 20.31 -29.02 12.31
C VAL A 103 21.09 -28.38 13.46
N GLU A 104 22.41 -28.48 13.47
CA GLU A 104 23.28 -27.87 14.47
C GLU A 104 23.14 -26.34 14.47
N GLN A 105 23.26 -25.71 13.30
CA GLN A 105 23.08 -24.26 13.15
C GLN A 105 21.68 -23.78 13.57
N LEU A 106 20.65 -24.57 13.27
CA LEU A 106 19.29 -24.29 13.68
C LEU A 106 19.14 -24.32 15.21
N LYS A 107 19.70 -25.35 15.87
CA LYS A 107 19.68 -25.47 17.33
C LYS A 107 20.43 -24.32 18.00
N ASP A 108 21.59 -23.95 17.48
CA ASP A 108 22.38 -22.83 18.01
C ASP A 108 21.61 -21.52 17.93
N LEU A 109 20.95 -21.28 16.79
CA LEU A 109 20.07 -20.12 16.63
C LEU A 109 18.94 -20.13 17.65
N GLU A 110 18.25 -21.25 17.84
CA GLU A 110 17.14 -21.35 18.80
C GLU A 110 17.57 -21.15 20.25
N VAL A 111 18.70 -21.71 20.65
CA VAL A 111 19.28 -21.49 21.99
C VAL A 111 19.53 -19.99 22.17
N ALA A 112 20.15 -19.34 21.20
CA ALA A 112 20.41 -17.90 21.26
C ALA A 112 19.13 -17.05 21.30
N LEU A 113 18.05 -17.48 20.64
CA LEU A 113 16.73 -16.82 20.74
C LEU A 113 16.11 -17.01 22.13
N LYS A 114 16.16 -18.22 22.70
CA LYS A 114 15.64 -18.50 24.06
C LYS A 114 16.40 -17.74 25.14
N GLU A 115 17.72 -17.64 25.00
CA GLU A 115 18.56 -16.81 25.87
C GLU A 115 18.20 -15.32 25.78
N ALA A 116 17.91 -14.81 24.58
CA ALA A 116 17.47 -13.43 24.43
C ALA A 116 16.13 -13.16 25.13
N ILE A 117 15.20 -14.13 25.13
CA ILE A 117 13.92 -14.04 25.87
C ILE A 117 14.16 -14.02 27.38
N SER A 118 14.95 -14.95 27.90
CA SER A 118 15.19 -15.08 29.34
C SER A 118 15.93 -13.85 29.89
N PHE A 119 16.87 -13.30 29.12
CA PHE A 119 17.55 -12.06 29.45
C PHE A 119 16.56 -10.88 29.55
N GLU A 120 15.68 -10.71 28.57
CA GLU A 120 14.67 -9.63 28.57
C GLU A 120 13.69 -9.76 29.76
N GLU A 121 13.26 -10.99 30.09
CA GLU A 121 12.39 -11.24 31.24
C GLU A 121 13.06 -10.92 32.57
N ASN A 122 14.35 -11.23 32.71
CA ASN A 122 15.13 -10.87 33.88
C ASN A 122 15.29 -9.35 34.01
N GLU A 123 15.61 -8.64 32.94
CA GLU A 123 15.66 -7.16 32.94
C GLU A 123 14.31 -6.54 33.35
N LEU A 124 13.19 -7.10 32.88
CA LEU A 124 11.85 -6.67 33.26
C LEU A 124 11.57 -6.91 34.76
N ARG A 125 11.92 -8.08 35.29
CA ARG A 125 11.76 -8.42 36.72
C ARG A 125 12.60 -7.50 37.59
N GLU A 126 13.84 -7.19 37.18
CA GLU A 126 14.71 -6.24 37.88
C GLU A 126 14.18 -4.81 37.81
N ALA A 127 13.72 -4.35 36.65
CA ALA A 127 13.12 -3.02 36.51
C ALA A 127 11.84 -2.88 37.35
N GLN A 128 11.04 -3.94 37.49
CA GLN A 128 9.86 -3.97 38.34
C GLN A 128 10.21 -4.00 39.83
N SER A 129 11.28 -4.69 40.22
CA SER A 129 11.77 -4.72 41.61
C SER A 129 12.36 -3.36 42.03
N LEU A 130 13.04 -2.67 41.11
CA LEU A 130 13.60 -1.32 41.31
C LEU A 130 12.51 -0.24 41.37
N LYS A 131 11.38 -0.40 40.65
CA LYS A 131 10.23 0.53 40.75
C LYS A 131 9.55 0.55 42.13
N ARG A 132 9.76 -0.48 42.97
CA ARG A 132 9.29 -0.53 44.38
C ARG A 132 10.23 0.19 45.36
N LYS A 133 11.42 0.62 44.94
CA LYS A 133 12.37 1.39 45.75
C LYS A 133 12.77 2.67 45.00
N ARG A 134 11.92 3.69 45.00
CA ARG A 134 12.28 4.99 44.44
C ARG A 134 12.86 5.94 45.50
N ILE A 135 14.15 6.21 45.37
CA ILE A 135 14.82 7.45 45.81
C ILE A 135 15.04 8.28 44.52
N PRO A 136 14.84 9.61 44.52
CA PRO A 136 14.95 10.42 43.31
C PRO A 136 16.42 10.66 42.94
N PRO A 137 16.80 10.65 41.63
CA PRO A 137 18.15 10.98 41.23
C PRO A 137 18.37 12.49 41.24
N ASN A 138 19.32 12.93 42.06
CA ASN A 138 19.90 14.26 42.04
C ASN A 138 21.13 14.30 41.11
N TYR A 139 21.11 15.27 40.19
CA TYR A 139 22.24 15.99 39.56
C TYR A 139 23.22 15.31 38.59
N ILE A 140 23.81 16.23 37.79
CA ILE A 140 25.03 16.18 36.93
C ILE A 140 24.71 15.99 35.43
N THR A 141 25.12 16.83 34.45
CA THR A 141 25.91 18.08 34.35
C THR A 141 25.65 18.72 32.96
N LYS A 142 25.90 20.04 32.84
CA LYS A 142 25.94 20.79 31.58
C LYS A 142 27.12 20.32 30.71
N ARG A 143 26.87 19.94 29.46
CA ARG A 143 27.90 19.83 28.40
C ARG A 143 28.01 21.15 27.64
N GLN A 144 29.24 21.62 27.49
CA GLN A 144 29.63 22.80 26.72
C GLN A 144 29.40 22.58 25.21
N LYS A 145 29.04 23.66 24.50
CA LYS A 145 29.00 23.73 23.02
C LYS A 145 30.42 23.79 22.46
N PRO A 146 30.77 23.04 21.41
CA PRO A 146 31.86 23.41 20.53
C PRO A 146 31.43 24.54 19.58
N ALA A 147 32.41 25.34 19.20
CA ALA A 147 32.30 26.47 18.29
C ALA A 147 31.97 26.04 16.85
N THR A 148 31.38 26.98 16.12
CA THR A 148 31.12 26.93 14.69
C THR A 148 32.43 27.07 13.91
N ASP A 149 32.79 26.06 13.11
CA ASP A 149 33.80 26.18 12.06
C ASP A 149 33.12 26.11 10.68
N ASP A 150 33.63 26.96 9.78
CA ASP A 150 33.16 27.21 8.43
C ASP A 150 33.44 26.02 7.49
N LEU A 151 32.34 25.44 7.01
CA LEU A 151 32.05 24.87 5.68
C LEU A 151 33.21 24.31 4.81
N ASP A 152 33.26 22.98 4.75
CA ASP A 152 33.73 22.21 3.59
C ASP A 152 32.90 22.52 2.33
N SER A 153 33.52 23.19 1.36
CA SER A 153 32.89 23.51 0.06
C SER A 153 32.87 22.34 -0.93
N ASP A 154 33.49 21.20 -0.59
CA ASP A 154 33.71 20.04 -1.48
C ASP A 154 32.50 19.10 -1.55
N PHE A 155 31.65 19.12 -0.53
CA PHE A 155 30.47 18.27 -0.41
C PHE A 155 29.46 18.41 -1.57
N TYR A 156 29.36 19.62 -2.11
CA TYR A 156 28.36 19.96 -3.13
C TYR A 156 28.85 19.74 -4.55
N VAL A 157 30.13 19.42 -4.77
CA VAL A 157 30.67 19.19 -6.11
C VAL A 157 30.24 17.81 -6.60
N LEU A 158 29.84 17.71 -7.87
CA LEU A 158 29.56 16.43 -8.51
C LEU A 158 30.89 15.67 -8.64
N GLN A 159 30.99 14.48 -8.03
CA GLN A 159 32.18 13.64 -8.13
C GLN A 159 32.16 12.95 -9.49
N ASP A 160 33.30 12.99 -10.19
CA ASP A 160 33.51 12.19 -11.40
C ASP A 160 33.95 10.79 -10.95
N GLN A 161 33.13 9.79 -11.21
CA GLN A 161 33.61 8.41 -11.29
C GLN A 161 33.65 8.07 -12.76
N GLU A 162 34.88 8.04 -13.31
CA GLU A 162 35.14 7.56 -14.67
C GLU A 162 34.83 6.06 -14.74
N GLU A 163 33.60 5.73 -15.08
CA GLU A 163 33.30 4.54 -15.86
C GLU A 163 32.79 5.03 -17.21
N SER A 164 33.74 5.24 -18.13
CA SER A 164 33.41 5.47 -19.53
C SER A 164 32.81 4.20 -20.11
N LEU A 165 31.55 4.30 -20.51
CA LEU A 165 30.96 3.47 -21.54
C LEU A 165 31.78 3.74 -22.82
N ASP A 166 32.70 2.85 -23.17
CA ASP A 166 33.26 2.59 -24.51
C ASP A 166 34.40 1.55 -24.39
N ASP A 167 34.05 0.25 -24.41
CA ASP A 167 34.97 -0.88 -24.19
C ASP A 167 35.83 -1.25 -25.43
N GLU A 168 35.75 -0.50 -26.53
CA GLU A 168 36.35 -0.90 -27.82
C GLU A 168 37.73 -0.31 -28.14
N PHE A 169 38.29 0.61 -27.33
CA PHE A 169 39.56 1.29 -27.66
C PHE A 169 40.60 1.41 -26.52
N LEU A 170 40.57 0.51 -25.53
CA LEU A 170 41.60 0.48 -24.48
C LEU A 170 42.92 -0.16 -24.96
N THR A 171 44.04 0.50 -24.69
CA THR A 171 45.38 -0.04 -24.97
C THR A 171 45.72 -1.23 -24.04
N GLN A 172 46.63 -2.11 -24.46
CA GLN A 172 46.98 -3.33 -23.71
C GLN A 172 47.42 -3.02 -22.26
N GLN A 173 48.15 -1.92 -22.06
CA GLN A 173 48.61 -1.48 -20.72
C GLN A 173 47.47 -1.01 -19.82
N GLU A 174 46.42 -0.39 -20.36
CA GLU A 174 45.28 0.09 -19.58
C GLU A 174 44.39 -1.06 -19.11
N LYS A 175 44.23 -2.09 -19.95
CA LYS A 175 43.52 -3.34 -19.57
C LYS A 175 44.25 -4.10 -18.46
N GLU A 176 45.58 -4.17 -18.53
CA GLU A 176 46.39 -4.80 -17.47
C GLU A 176 46.32 -4.02 -16.15
N LEU A 177 46.30 -2.69 -16.21
CA LEU A 177 46.19 -1.84 -15.02
C LEU A 177 44.80 -1.95 -14.37
N GLN A 178 43.72 -2.05 -15.15
CA GLN A 178 42.37 -2.30 -14.64
C GLN A 178 42.24 -3.71 -14.04
N ALA A 179 42.77 -4.73 -14.70
CA ALA A 179 42.77 -6.09 -14.17
C ALA A 179 43.58 -6.22 -12.87
N MET A 180 44.71 -5.51 -12.78
CA MET A 180 45.50 -5.43 -11.55
C MET A 180 44.72 -4.72 -10.45
N LYS A 181 44.12 -3.54 -10.71
CA LYS A 181 43.28 -2.83 -9.73
C LYS A 181 42.09 -3.66 -9.25
N ALA A 182 41.43 -4.40 -10.15
CA ALA A 182 40.34 -5.31 -9.79
C ALA A 182 40.83 -6.45 -8.88
N ARG A 183 41.98 -7.04 -9.18
CA ARG A 183 42.60 -8.08 -8.31
C ARG A 183 43.04 -7.52 -6.97
N THR A 184 43.63 -6.32 -6.94
CA THR A 184 44.08 -5.67 -5.70
C THR A 184 42.87 -5.29 -4.84
N ASN A 185 41.78 -4.82 -5.44
CA ASN A 185 40.53 -4.54 -4.73
C ASN A 185 39.86 -5.84 -4.23
N ALA A 186 39.87 -6.92 -5.03
CA ALA A 186 39.37 -8.22 -4.58
C ALA A 186 40.21 -8.81 -3.43
N LEU A 187 41.53 -8.61 -3.46
CA LEU A 187 42.44 -9.05 -2.40
C LEU A 187 42.27 -8.19 -1.13
N LEU A 188 42.10 -6.87 -1.29
CA LEU A 188 41.77 -5.96 -0.19
C LEU A 188 40.41 -6.29 0.43
N GLN A 189 39.42 -6.65 -0.39
CA GLN A 189 38.11 -7.09 0.07
C GLN A 189 38.20 -8.43 0.83
N ALA A 190 39.00 -9.38 0.35
CA ALA A 190 39.28 -10.64 1.04
C ALA A 190 40.09 -10.47 2.35
N LEU A 191 40.88 -9.40 2.47
CA LEU A 191 41.60 -9.02 3.70
C LEU A 191 40.74 -8.19 4.67
N GLU A 192 39.78 -7.41 4.16
CA GLU A 192 38.78 -6.67 4.95
C GLU A 192 37.70 -7.60 5.53
N GLU A 193 37.41 -8.71 4.86
CA GLU A 193 36.68 -9.86 5.39
C GLU A 193 37.60 -10.65 6.32
N GLY A 194 37.86 -10.13 7.54
CA GLY A 194 38.46 -10.90 8.63
C GLY A 194 37.71 -12.25 8.84
N PRO A 195 38.29 -13.22 9.59
CA PRO A 195 37.80 -14.61 9.63
C PRO A 195 36.29 -14.62 9.80
N SER A 196 35.58 -15.05 8.77
CA SER A 196 34.13 -15.15 8.76
C SER A 196 33.73 -16.10 9.87
N THR A 197 33.25 -15.55 10.99
CA THR A 197 32.61 -16.37 12.01
C THR A 197 31.35 -16.93 11.36
N LYS A 198 31.28 -18.26 11.24
CA LYS A 198 30.13 -18.99 10.69
C LYS A 198 28.78 -18.52 11.29
N ASP A 199 28.80 -17.92 12.48
CA ASP A 199 27.66 -17.36 13.25
C ASP A 199 26.91 -16.17 12.60
N ASP A 200 27.47 -15.50 11.59
CA ASP A 200 26.84 -14.34 10.94
C ASP A 200 26.08 -14.66 9.65
N GLN A 201 26.02 -15.93 9.24
CA GLN A 201 25.26 -16.36 8.07
C GLN A 201 23.93 -17.01 8.45
N PRO A 202 22.85 -16.79 7.67
CA PRO A 202 21.57 -17.47 7.88
C PRO A 202 21.71 -18.97 7.61
N VAL A 203 21.00 -19.77 8.41
CA VAL A 203 21.13 -21.24 8.45
C VAL A 203 20.85 -21.94 7.10
N PHE A 204 19.99 -21.35 6.29
CA PHE A 204 19.58 -21.93 5.00
C PHE A 204 19.92 -21.05 3.79
N GLY A 205 20.86 -20.09 3.96
CA GLY A 205 21.23 -19.16 2.90
C GLY A 205 20.16 -18.08 2.61
N LYS A 206 20.47 -17.22 1.63
CA LYS A 206 19.66 -16.02 1.32
C LYS A 206 18.44 -16.29 0.43
N ASP A 207 18.43 -17.41 -0.30
CA ASP A 207 17.46 -17.72 -1.38
C ASP A 207 16.26 -18.57 -0.92
N GLN A 208 16.05 -18.65 0.39
CA GLN A 208 14.89 -19.33 0.94
C GLN A 208 13.56 -18.66 0.55
N PRO A 209 12.48 -19.43 0.43
CA PRO A 209 11.14 -18.87 0.30
C PRO A 209 10.80 -18.00 1.50
N LYS A 210 10.40 -16.75 1.23
CA LYS A 210 9.93 -15.78 2.23
C LYS A 210 8.50 -15.38 1.94
N ILE A 211 7.76 -14.97 2.97
CA ILE A 211 6.43 -14.40 2.79
C ILE A 211 6.51 -12.90 3.04
N PHE A 212 6.24 -12.11 2.01
CA PHE A 212 6.06 -10.66 2.13
C PHE A 212 4.58 -10.36 2.35
N PHE A 213 4.23 -9.79 3.49
CA PHE A 213 2.87 -9.38 3.80
C PHE A 213 2.74 -7.86 3.67
N ALA A 214 1.97 -7.42 2.67
CA ALA A 214 1.75 -6.01 2.39
C ALA A 214 0.33 -5.58 2.75
N SER A 215 0.21 -4.46 3.47
CA SER A 215 -1.07 -3.88 3.84
C SER A 215 -1.08 -2.36 3.64
N ARG A 216 -2.28 -1.78 3.52
CA ARG A 216 -2.46 -0.37 3.16
C ARG A 216 -2.12 0.58 4.30
N THR A 217 -2.48 0.22 5.55
CA THR A 217 -2.27 1.06 6.73
C THR A 217 -1.38 0.39 7.77
N HIS A 218 -0.71 1.22 8.57
CA HIS A 218 0.08 0.75 9.70
C HIS A 218 -0.76 -0.01 10.74
N SER A 219 -1.98 0.45 11.00
CA SER A 219 -2.89 -0.22 11.94
C SER A 219 -3.26 -1.64 11.51
N GLN A 220 -3.40 -1.86 10.20
CA GLN A 220 -3.65 -3.19 9.64
C GLN A 220 -2.43 -4.10 9.80
N LEU A 221 -1.21 -3.57 9.63
CA LEU A 221 0.02 -4.32 9.91
C LEU A 221 0.13 -4.70 11.39
N SER A 222 -0.13 -3.77 12.32
CA SER A 222 -0.15 -4.09 13.76
C SER A 222 -1.20 -5.17 14.08
N GLN A 223 -2.37 -5.12 13.43
CA GLN A 223 -3.40 -6.16 13.56
C GLN A 223 -2.93 -7.53 13.02
N PHE A 224 -2.22 -7.54 11.88
CA PHE A 224 -1.62 -8.75 11.31
C PHE A 224 -0.60 -9.37 12.27
N VAL A 225 0.33 -8.57 12.80
CA VAL A 225 1.35 -9.00 13.78
C VAL A 225 0.68 -9.57 15.03
N GLY A 226 -0.38 -8.94 15.52
CA GLY A 226 -1.18 -9.46 16.64
C GLY A 226 -1.83 -10.81 16.35
N GLN A 227 -2.34 -11.02 15.13
CA GLN A 227 -2.95 -12.30 14.73
C GLN A 227 -1.92 -13.40 14.50
N LEU A 228 -0.71 -13.05 14.04
CA LEU A 228 0.39 -14.00 13.80
C LEU A 228 0.88 -14.67 15.09
N ARG A 229 0.66 -14.03 16.25
CA ARG A 229 1.00 -14.58 17.58
C ARG A 229 0.07 -15.70 18.06
N LEU A 230 -1.11 -15.86 17.45
CA LEU A 230 -2.14 -16.81 17.90
C LEU A 230 -1.92 -18.26 17.43
N PRO A 231 -1.66 -18.55 16.14
CA PRO A 231 -1.54 -19.91 15.65
C PRO A 231 -0.23 -20.58 16.08
N THR A 232 -0.29 -21.90 16.26
CA THR A 232 0.89 -22.76 16.40
C THR A 232 0.95 -23.74 15.22
N PHE A 233 2.15 -23.95 14.70
CA PHE A 233 2.36 -24.74 13.48
C PHE A 233 3.21 -25.97 13.77
N LYS A 234 3.07 -26.99 12.92
CA LYS A 234 3.99 -28.13 12.95
C LYS A 234 5.39 -27.64 12.56
N PRO A 235 6.44 -27.99 13.33
CA PRO A 235 7.81 -27.66 12.99
C PRO A 235 8.21 -28.23 11.62
N SER A 236 9.14 -27.55 10.95
CA SER A 236 9.71 -27.98 9.69
C SER A 236 10.45 -29.31 9.87
N VAL A 237 11.20 -29.45 10.97
CA VAL A 237 12.01 -30.64 11.29
C VAL A 237 11.69 -31.19 12.70
N PRO A 238 10.55 -31.87 12.89
CA PRO A 238 10.04 -32.22 14.22
C PRO A 238 10.97 -33.09 15.08
N GLU A 239 11.76 -33.97 14.45
CA GLU A 239 12.67 -34.88 15.16
C GLU A 239 13.78 -34.16 15.92
N PHE A 240 14.24 -33.02 15.39
CA PHE A 240 15.37 -32.28 15.93
C PHE A 240 14.97 -30.94 16.56
N MET A 241 13.79 -30.44 16.20
CA MET A 241 13.26 -29.13 16.60
C MET A 241 11.75 -29.28 16.88
N PRO A 242 11.36 -29.64 18.12
CA PRO A 242 9.96 -29.84 18.47
C PRO A 242 9.17 -28.52 18.57
N ASP A 243 9.85 -27.40 18.85
CA ASP A 243 9.24 -26.08 19.03
C ASP A 243 9.91 -25.06 18.10
N GLU A 244 9.34 -24.85 16.90
CA GLU A 244 9.87 -23.88 15.92
C GLU A 244 9.01 -22.59 15.88
N PRO A 245 9.44 -21.48 16.53
CA PRO A 245 8.71 -20.22 16.48
C PRO A 245 8.84 -19.53 15.12
N ILE A 246 7.81 -18.74 14.79
CA ILE A 246 7.77 -17.91 13.58
C ILE A 246 8.72 -16.73 13.72
N LYS A 247 9.55 -16.53 12.70
CA LYS A 247 10.55 -15.46 12.66
C LYS A 247 10.02 -14.34 11.76
N GLU A 248 9.38 -13.33 12.36
CA GLU A 248 8.79 -12.20 11.64
C GLU A 248 9.58 -10.91 11.86
N ILE A 249 9.60 -10.04 10.84
CA ILE A 249 10.13 -8.69 10.96
C ILE A 249 9.28 -7.68 10.20
N SER A 250 8.93 -6.58 10.86
CA SER A 250 8.16 -5.49 10.26
C SER A 250 9.08 -4.36 9.76
N LEU A 251 8.96 -4.01 8.49
CA LEU A 251 9.66 -2.90 7.86
C LEU A 251 8.79 -1.63 7.89
N ALA A 252 9.42 -0.51 8.26
CA ALA A 252 8.75 0.79 8.30
C ALA A 252 9.66 1.93 7.87
N SER A 253 9.09 3.12 7.73
CA SER A 253 9.86 4.31 7.40
C SER A 253 10.71 4.76 8.59
N ARG A 254 11.71 5.61 8.35
CA ARG A 254 12.50 6.25 9.42
C ARG A 254 11.61 6.99 10.42
N ARG A 255 10.39 7.40 10.05
CA ARG A 255 9.48 8.16 10.94
C ARG A 255 9.08 7.37 12.16
N GLN A 256 8.89 6.07 11.99
CA GLN A 256 8.48 5.17 13.05
C GLN A 256 9.70 4.57 13.78
N LEU A 257 10.78 4.27 13.04
CA LEU A 257 11.92 3.52 13.57
C LEU A 257 13.12 4.38 14.02
N CYS A 258 13.14 5.69 13.75
CA CYS A 258 14.25 6.55 14.19
C CYS A 258 14.17 6.81 15.70
N ILE A 259 15.25 6.45 16.40
CA ILE A 259 15.38 6.64 17.85
C ILE A 259 16.35 7.78 18.23
N HIS A 260 17.00 8.40 17.24
CA HIS A 260 17.95 9.48 17.50
C HIS A 260 17.21 10.73 18.03
N PRO A 261 17.64 11.33 19.15
CA PRO A 261 16.85 12.35 19.87
C PRO A 261 16.67 13.67 19.10
N THR A 262 17.55 13.99 18.15
CA THR A 262 17.41 15.18 17.29
C THR A 262 16.60 14.89 16.03
N VAL A 263 16.86 13.73 15.38
CA VAL A 263 16.30 13.39 14.07
C VAL A 263 14.82 12.96 14.20
N SER A 264 14.48 12.22 15.25
CA SER A 264 13.10 11.78 15.52
C SER A 264 12.11 12.93 15.77
N LYS A 265 12.61 14.14 16.09
CA LYS A 265 11.76 15.33 16.37
C LYS A 265 11.30 16.04 15.10
N TYR A 266 11.91 15.77 13.93
CA TYR A 266 11.50 16.41 12.70
C TYR A 266 10.10 15.95 12.28
N LYS A 267 9.19 16.92 12.07
CA LYS A 267 7.81 16.64 11.64
C LYS A 267 7.72 16.14 10.19
N SER A 268 8.65 16.56 9.32
CA SER A 268 8.71 16.14 7.92
C SER A 268 9.54 14.88 7.75
N THR A 269 8.96 13.85 7.11
CA THR A 269 9.65 12.58 6.80
C THR A 269 10.86 12.79 5.89
N GLN A 270 10.80 13.78 4.98
CA GLN A 270 11.90 14.10 4.07
C GLN A 270 13.07 14.72 4.82
N LYS A 271 12.84 15.80 5.58
CA LYS A 271 13.89 16.43 6.41
C LYS A 271 14.58 15.45 7.35
N MET A 272 13.82 14.50 7.87
CA MET A 272 14.35 13.45 8.73
C MET A 272 15.19 12.41 7.96
N ASN A 273 14.82 12.06 6.73
CA ASN A 273 15.68 11.25 5.86
C ASN A 273 17.00 11.98 5.56
N ASP A 274 16.93 13.27 5.23
CA ASP A 274 18.11 14.07 4.88
C ASP A 274 19.02 14.24 6.09
N ALA A 275 18.48 14.66 7.23
CA ALA A 275 19.24 14.76 8.49
C ALA A 275 19.87 13.42 8.90
N CYS A 276 19.18 12.30 8.66
CA CYS A 276 19.75 10.97 8.92
C CYS A 276 20.93 10.65 7.98
N LEU A 277 20.85 11.03 6.70
CA LEU A 277 21.90 10.79 5.72
C LEU A 277 23.09 11.73 5.93
N ASP A 278 22.85 12.97 6.34
CA ASP A 278 23.92 13.93 6.65
C ASP A 278 24.70 13.49 7.88
N MET A 279 24.00 13.03 8.93
CA MET A 279 24.62 12.48 10.14
C MET A 279 25.49 11.24 9.88
N GLN A 280 25.26 10.49 8.79
CA GLN A 280 26.11 9.37 8.41
C GLN A 280 27.44 9.80 7.79
N LYS A 281 27.50 11.02 7.26
CA LYS A 281 28.67 11.56 6.56
C LYS A 281 29.55 12.42 7.47
N GLU A 282 28.98 12.95 8.54
CA GLU A 282 29.73 13.64 9.59
C GLU A 282 30.72 12.69 10.27
N SER A 283 31.88 13.21 10.68
CA SER A 283 32.98 12.44 11.30
C SER A 283 32.58 11.71 12.58
N CYS A 284 31.52 12.17 13.26
CA CYS A 284 30.99 11.59 14.48
C CYS A 284 29.90 10.52 14.27
N GLY A 285 29.35 10.38 13.05
CA GLY A 285 28.34 9.37 12.73
C GLY A 285 27.08 9.39 13.61
N CYS A 286 26.17 8.44 13.39
CA CYS A 286 25.05 8.19 14.31
C CYS A 286 25.45 7.11 15.34
N GLU A 287 25.37 7.41 16.65
CA GLU A 287 25.74 6.48 17.74
C GLU A 287 24.99 5.13 17.69
N TYR A 288 23.78 5.14 17.16
CA TYR A 288 22.92 3.96 17.08
C TYR A 288 23.19 3.12 15.82
N MET A 289 23.88 3.66 14.81
CA MET A 289 24.15 2.92 13.59
C MET A 289 25.21 1.84 13.84
N VAL A 290 24.96 0.64 13.32
CA VAL A 290 25.90 -0.48 13.45
C VAL A 290 27.10 -0.23 12.54
N ASN A 291 28.29 -0.17 13.13
CA ASN A 291 29.54 -0.18 12.36
C ASN A 291 30.03 -1.63 12.26
N THR A 292 30.02 -2.19 11.05
CA THR A 292 30.47 -3.57 10.80
C THR A 292 31.95 -3.77 11.09
N ARG A 293 32.77 -2.73 11.20
CA ARG A 293 34.19 -2.85 11.58
C ARG A 293 34.40 -2.94 13.10
N ASP A 294 33.40 -2.56 13.90
CA ASP A 294 33.48 -2.58 15.36
C ASP A 294 32.82 -3.83 15.96
N ILE A 295 33.60 -4.61 16.70
CA ILE A 295 33.15 -5.84 17.38
C ILE A 295 31.99 -5.55 18.35
N LYS A 296 32.05 -4.44 19.10
CA LYS A 296 30.98 -4.09 20.07
C LYS A 296 29.67 -3.79 19.36
N SER A 297 29.75 -3.15 18.20
CA SER A 297 28.58 -2.85 17.37
C SER A 297 27.99 -4.12 16.73
N ARG A 298 28.82 -5.09 16.33
CA ARG A 298 28.35 -6.42 15.89
C ARG A 298 27.63 -7.18 17.01
N VAL A 299 28.16 -7.18 18.22
CA VAL A 299 27.51 -7.84 19.38
C VAL A 299 26.14 -7.20 19.66
N ARG A 300 26.06 -5.87 19.72
CA ARG A 300 24.78 -5.16 19.88
C ARG A 300 23.77 -5.51 18.77
N TYR A 301 24.24 -5.61 17.52
CA TYR A 301 23.41 -6.03 16.40
C TYR A 301 22.90 -7.47 16.56
N ARG A 302 23.77 -8.42 16.94
CA ARG A 302 23.39 -9.82 17.20
C ARG A 302 22.35 -9.92 18.34
N GLU A 303 22.55 -9.19 19.43
CA GLU A 303 21.58 -9.11 20.53
C GLU A 303 20.24 -8.55 20.07
N PHE A 304 20.25 -7.47 19.27
CA PHE A 304 19.03 -6.89 18.71
C PHE A 304 18.34 -7.88 17.76
N ARG A 305 19.09 -8.52 16.85
CA ARG A 305 18.58 -9.52 15.90
C ARG A 305 17.91 -10.67 16.65
N ASN A 306 18.59 -11.26 17.61
CA ASN A 306 18.08 -12.40 18.36
C ASN A 306 16.83 -11.99 19.15
N ALA A 307 16.85 -10.84 19.84
CA ALA A 307 15.67 -10.36 20.58
C ALA A 307 14.49 -9.96 19.69
N ALA A 308 14.76 -9.50 18.46
CA ALA A 308 13.74 -9.13 17.47
C ALA A 308 13.08 -10.38 16.85
N LEU A 309 13.84 -11.44 16.57
CA LEU A 309 13.32 -12.68 15.96
C LEU A 309 12.74 -13.66 16.99
N ALA A 310 13.12 -13.54 18.26
CA ALA A 310 12.65 -14.44 19.31
C ALA A 310 11.16 -14.24 19.66
N LYS A 311 10.62 -13.05 19.44
CA LYS A 311 9.20 -12.71 19.67
C LYS A 311 8.69 -11.93 18.48
N ILE A 312 7.48 -12.23 18.02
CA ILE A 312 6.77 -11.44 17.00
C ILE A 312 6.52 -10.04 17.58
N ARG A 313 7.04 -8.98 16.94
CA ARG A 313 7.02 -7.58 17.43
C ARG A 313 6.43 -6.66 16.38
N ASP A 314 5.63 -5.68 16.82
CA ASP A 314 5.19 -4.63 15.91
C ASP A 314 6.28 -3.56 15.70
N ILE A 315 5.98 -2.56 14.88
CA ILE A 315 6.93 -1.51 14.50
C ILE A 315 7.33 -0.66 15.72
N GLU A 316 6.39 -0.38 16.61
CA GLU A 316 6.61 0.35 17.86
C GLU A 316 7.49 -0.44 18.84
N ASP A 317 7.22 -1.74 19.00
CA ASP A 317 7.99 -2.68 19.81
C ASP A 317 9.45 -2.73 19.34
N LEU A 318 9.67 -2.77 18.01
CA LEU A 318 11.02 -2.76 17.41
C LEU A 318 11.75 -1.43 17.65
N ALA A 319 11.03 -0.30 17.59
CA ALA A 319 11.61 1.01 17.91
C ALA A 319 12.02 1.09 19.40
N GLN A 320 11.22 0.53 20.30
CA GLN A 320 11.55 0.45 21.72
C GLN A 320 12.73 -0.49 21.98
N LEU A 321 12.77 -1.65 21.32
CA LEU A 321 13.86 -2.62 21.43
C LEU A 321 15.20 -1.99 21.05
N GLY A 322 15.25 -1.22 19.95
CA GLY A 322 16.50 -0.54 19.56
C GLY A 322 16.92 0.57 20.51
N LYS A 323 15.99 1.20 21.25
CA LYS A 323 16.35 2.12 22.35
C LYS A 323 17.03 1.36 23.49
N THR A 324 16.47 0.22 23.89
CA THR A 324 17.02 -0.62 24.96
C THR A 324 18.40 -1.16 24.59
N LYS A 325 18.55 -1.73 23.39
CA LYS A 325 19.81 -2.32 22.91
C LYS A 325 20.79 -1.31 22.29
N ARG A 326 20.42 -0.03 22.23
CA ARG A 326 21.18 1.06 21.59
C ARG A 326 21.64 0.72 20.16
N VAL A 327 20.70 0.23 19.35
CA VAL A 327 20.89 -0.09 17.93
C VAL A 327 19.82 0.62 17.11
N CYS A 328 20.18 1.12 15.94
CA CYS A 328 19.27 1.77 15.01
C CYS A 328 18.28 0.73 14.45
N PRO A 329 17.00 0.77 14.86
CA PRO A 329 16.02 -0.22 14.41
C PRO A 329 15.83 -0.18 12.89
N TYR A 330 15.88 1.02 12.30
CA TYR A 330 15.67 1.21 10.86
C TYR A 330 16.67 0.42 9.99
N TYR A 331 17.97 0.48 10.30
CA TYR A 331 18.98 -0.26 9.52
C TYR A 331 19.05 -1.73 9.95
N ALA A 332 18.90 -2.02 11.24
CA ALA A 332 18.99 -3.39 11.73
C ALA A 332 17.86 -4.29 11.19
N THR A 333 16.61 -3.82 11.20
CA THR A 333 15.45 -4.57 10.65
C THR A 333 15.61 -4.87 9.15
N ARG A 334 16.15 -3.91 8.39
CA ARG A 334 16.46 -4.09 6.97
C ARG A 334 17.53 -5.15 6.73
N GLU A 335 18.60 -5.12 7.52
CA GLU A 335 19.67 -6.10 7.42
C GLU A 335 19.15 -7.51 7.75
N ILE A 336 18.31 -7.65 8.77
CA ILE A 336 17.64 -8.91 9.15
C ILE A 336 16.78 -9.44 7.99
N ALA A 337 15.97 -8.59 7.36
CA ALA A 337 15.12 -8.96 6.23
C ALA A 337 15.94 -9.41 5.00
N ASN A 338 17.00 -8.67 4.67
CA ASN A 338 17.81 -8.93 3.48
C ASN A 338 18.72 -10.15 3.64
N ASN A 339 19.26 -10.37 4.84
CA ASN A 339 20.17 -11.48 5.12
C ASN A 339 19.45 -12.82 5.36
N GLY A 340 18.13 -12.91 5.17
CA GLY A 340 17.41 -14.19 5.21
C GLY A 340 17.14 -14.76 6.61
N TRP A 341 17.24 -13.93 7.65
CA TRP A 341 16.93 -14.34 9.02
C TRP A 341 15.42 -14.42 9.31
N ALA A 342 14.62 -13.64 8.58
CA ALA A 342 13.16 -13.60 8.73
C ALA A 342 12.45 -14.50 7.72
N GLU A 343 11.41 -15.19 8.19
CA GLU A 343 10.47 -16.01 7.43
C GLU A 343 9.38 -15.16 6.79
N ILE A 344 8.89 -14.19 7.56
CA ILE A 344 7.79 -13.31 7.20
C ILE A 344 8.25 -11.87 7.34
N ILE A 345 8.03 -11.07 6.30
CA ILE A 345 8.37 -9.65 6.27
C ILE A 345 7.09 -8.85 6.07
N ALA A 346 6.67 -8.10 7.08
CA ALA A 346 5.51 -7.22 7.00
C ALA A 346 5.92 -5.82 6.54
N LEU A 347 5.24 -5.25 5.53
CA LEU A 347 5.57 -3.91 5.01
C LEU A 347 4.35 -3.14 4.47
N PRO A 348 4.39 -1.79 4.43
CA PRO A 348 3.37 -0.99 3.77
C PRO A 348 3.38 -1.15 2.24
N TYR A 349 2.21 -0.95 1.61
CA TYR A 349 2.05 -0.93 0.15
C TYR A 349 3.10 -0.09 -0.58
N GLN A 350 3.43 1.10 -0.06
CA GLN A 350 4.34 2.02 -0.74
C GLN A 350 5.77 1.45 -0.84
N LEU A 351 6.21 0.68 0.16
CA LEU A 351 7.53 0.06 0.16
C LEU A 351 7.60 -1.14 -0.78
N LEU A 352 6.47 -1.81 -1.03
CA LEU A 352 6.37 -2.94 -1.97
C LEU A 352 6.21 -2.44 -3.41
N LEU A 353 5.30 -1.49 -3.65
CA LEU A 353 4.89 -1.12 -5.01
C LEU A 353 5.89 -0.19 -5.71
N GLN A 354 6.58 0.68 -4.97
CA GLN A 354 7.58 1.58 -5.53
C GLN A 354 8.92 0.86 -5.70
N LYS A 355 9.39 0.75 -6.94
CA LYS A 355 10.68 0.12 -7.26
C LYS A 355 11.84 0.78 -6.52
N GLU A 356 11.90 2.10 -6.50
CA GLU A 356 12.97 2.85 -5.83
C GLU A 356 12.99 2.56 -4.32
N ALA A 357 11.84 2.30 -3.71
CA ALA A 357 11.75 1.93 -2.30
C ALA A 357 12.21 0.49 -2.05
N ARG A 358 11.85 -0.46 -2.93
CA ARG A 358 12.34 -1.85 -2.86
C ARG A 358 13.86 -1.91 -3.01
N ASP A 359 14.40 -1.25 -4.03
CA ASP A 359 15.84 -1.17 -4.29
C ASP A 359 16.57 -0.53 -3.11
N ALA A 360 16.03 0.58 -2.60
CA ALA A 360 16.61 1.28 -1.46
C ALA A 360 16.58 0.45 -0.18
N LEU A 361 15.63 -0.48 -0.02
CA LEU A 361 15.54 -1.39 1.13
C LEU A 361 16.38 -2.66 0.93
N GLY A 362 16.69 -3.04 -0.32
CA GLY A 362 17.33 -4.30 -0.68
C GLY A 362 16.36 -5.48 -0.70
N ILE A 363 15.07 -5.22 -0.93
CA ILE A 363 14.04 -6.26 -0.98
C ILE A 363 14.21 -7.05 -2.28
N ASN A 364 14.59 -8.31 -2.15
CA ASN A 364 14.59 -9.27 -3.25
C ASN A 364 13.34 -10.16 -3.14
N LEU A 365 12.52 -10.20 -4.20
CA LEU A 365 11.29 -10.98 -4.27
C LEU A 365 11.47 -12.37 -4.89
N THR A 366 12.67 -12.74 -5.34
CA THR A 366 12.94 -14.05 -5.94
C THR A 366 12.55 -15.18 -5.00
N ASN A 367 11.88 -16.21 -5.54
CA ASN A 367 11.38 -17.37 -4.78
C ASN A 367 10.44 -17.02 -3.60
N SER A 368 9.92 -15.80 -3.53
CA SER A 368 9.10 -15.33 -2.41
C SER A 368 7.61 -15.29 -2.75
N VAL A 369 6.77 -15.40 -1.72
CA VAL A 369 5.32 -15.25 -1.81
C VAL A 369 4.95 -13.85 -1.37
N VAL A 370 4.20 -13.12 -2.20
CA VAL A 370 3.75 -11.76 -1.89
C VAL A 370 2.25 -11.78 -1.62
N VAL A 371 1.86 -11.46 -0.40
CA VAL A 371 0.46 -11.30 0.02
C VAL A 371 0.14 -9.82 0.07
N ILE A 372 -0.88 -9.39 -0.67
CA ILE A 372 -1.43 -8.03 -0.60
C ILE A 372 -2.82 -8.13 0.02
N ASP A 373 -2.94 -7.67 1.27
CA ASP A 373 -4.22 -7.63 1.99
C ASP A 373 -4.96 -6.32 1.72
N GLU A 374 -6.30 -6.35 1.69
CA GLU A 374 -7.18 -5.23 1.31
C GLU A 374 -6.93 -4.67 -0.11
N ALA A 375 -6.68 -5.58 -1.07
CA ALA A 375 -6.29 -5.26 -2.44
C ALA A 375 -7.38 -4.58 -3.30
N HIS A 376 -8.57 -4.26 -2.76
CA HIS A 376 -9.66 -3.64 -3.53
C HIS A 376 -9.30 -2.23 -4.05
N ASN A 377 -8.32 -1.59 -3.42
CA ASN A 377 -7.79 -0.28 -3.82
C ASN A 377 -6.42 -0.36 -4.52
N LEU A 378 -5.93 -1.55 -4.87
CA LEU A 378 -4.59 -1.74 -5.43
C LEU A 378 -4.41 -0.96 -6.75
N LEU A 379 -5.35 -1.06 -7.68
CA LEU A 379 -5.32 -0.35 -8.97
C LEU A 379 -5.21 1.16 -8.78
N ASP A 380 -6.08 1.74 -7.95
CA ASP A 380 -6.09 3.18 -7.68
C ASP A 380 -4.85 3.62 -6.91
N THR A 381 -4.32 2.77 -6.03
CA THR A 381 -3.08 3.05 -5.29
C THR A 381 -1.87 3.09 -6.24
N ILE A 382 -1.72 2.12 -7.15
CA ILE A 382 -0.63 2.12 -8.14
C ILE A 382 -0.75 3.35 -9.05
N SER A 383 -1.95 3.61 -9.58
CA SER A 383 -2.20 4.79 -10.41
C SER A 383 -1.85 6.09 -9.66
N SER A 384 -2.25 6.22 -8.39
CA SER A 384 -1.94 7.41 -7.58
C SER A 384 -0.46 7.54 -7.20
N LEU A 385 0.27 6.43 -7.01
CA LEU A 385 1.69 6.45 -6.62
C LEU A 385 2.59 6.94 -7.76
N TYR A 386 2.22 6.62 -8.99
CA TYR A 386 2.97 6.98 -10.20
C TYR A 386 2.37 8.17 -10.97
N SER A 387 1.22 8.68 -10.55
CA SER A 387 0.67 9.94 -11.06
C SER A 387 1.39 11.12 -10.41
N LEU A 388 1.62 12.18 -11.19
CA LEU A 388 2.42 13.33 -10.78
C LEU A 388 1.68 14.62 -11.08
N GLU A 389 1.84 15.62 -10.21
CA GLU A 389 1.28 16.96 -10.41
C GLU A 389 2.38 18.01 -10.24
N LEU A 390 2.46 18.95 -11.18
CA LEU A 390 3.43 20.04 -11.16
C LEU A 390 2.77 21.40 -11.42
N THR A 391 3.05 22.36 -10.53
CA THR A 391 2.65 23.76 -10.69
C THR A 391 3.76 24.59 -11.35
N TYR A 392 3.38 25.74 -11.93
CA TYR A 392 4.36 26.69 -12.48
C TYR A 392 5.30 27.22 -11.39
N SER A 393 4.76 27.55 -10.21
CA SER A 393 5.53 27.97 -9.04
C SER A 393 6.64 26.98 -8.66
N GLN A 394 6.32 25.68 -8.67
CA GLN A 394 7.30 24.61 -8.43
C GLN A 394 8.39 24.59 -9.51
N ILE A 395 8.01 24.52 -10.79
CA ILE A 395 9.00 24.44 -11.87
C ILE A 395 9.91 25.68 -11.88
N SER A 396 9.36 26.87 -11.62
CA SER A 396 10.15 28.10 -11.53
C SER A 396 11.17 28.05 -10.38
N ARG A 397 10.77 27.55 -9.19
CA ARG A 397 11.67 27.39 -8.04
C ARG A 397 12.79 26.38 -8.35
N ALA A 398 12.47 25.24 -8.97
CA ALA A 398 13.48 24.27 -9.39
C ALA A 398 14.47 24.88 -10.41
N LEU A 399 13.98 25.63 -11.40
CA LEU A 399 14.81 26.28 -12.40
C LEU A 399 15.77 27.30 -11.78
N THR A 400 15.28 28.17 -10.89
CA THR A 400 16.12 29.11 -10.14
C THR A 400 17.17 28.38 -9.31
N GLY A 401 16.79 27.26 -8.68
CA GLY A 401 17.69 26.42 -7.91
C GLY A 401 18.84 25.84 -8.74
N LEU A 402 18.51 25.23 -9.88
CA LEU A 402 19.49 24.68 -10.82
C LEU A 402 20.44 25.76 -11.36
N GLN A 403 19.93 26.95 -11.70
CA GLN A 403 20.73 28.07 -12.21
C GLN A 403 21.68 28.63 -11.15
N THR A 404 21.22 28.77 -9.91
CA THR A 404 22.07 29.21 -8.79
C THR A 404 23.19 28.22 -8.53
N TYR A 405 22.88 26.92 -8.54
CA TYR A 405 23.88 25.86 -8.40
C TYR A 405 24.90 25.88 -9.56
N GLN A 406 24.42 25.98 -10.81
CA GLN A 406 25.29 26.06 -11.98
C GLN A 406 26.26 27.24 -11.88
N LYS A 407 25.78 28.45 -11.55
CA LYS A 407 26.63 29.65 -11.43
C LYS A 407 27.71 29.51 -10.37
N LYS A 408 27.39 28.91 -9.23
CA LYS A 408 28.33 28.77 -8.11
C LYS A 408 29.40 27.71 -8.35
N PHE A 409 29.02 26.57 -8.89
CA PHE A 409 29.92 25.43 -9.07
C PHE A 409 30.47 25.33 -10.50
N GLN A 410 30.21 26.32 -11.36
CA GLN A 410 30.60 26.30 -12.78
C GLN A 410 32.08 26.00 -12.97
N SER A 411 32.98 26.58 -12.19
CA SER A 411 34.43 26.38 -12.31
C SER A 411 34.90 25.00 -11.81
N ARG A 412 34.12 24.34 -10.95
CA ARG A 412 34.49 23.10 -10.23
C ARG A 412 33.87 21.83 -10.80
N LEU A 413 32.86 21.96 -11.65
CA LEU A 413 32.22 20.82 -12.33
C LEU A 413 33.09 20.33 -13.50
N SER A 414 33.10 19.03 -13.81
CA SER A 414 33.70 18.52 -15.04
C SER A 414 32.97 18.98 -16.31
N GLY A 415 33.65 18.95 -17.46
CA GLY A 415 33.06 19.32 -18.75
C GLY A 415 31.77 18.54 -19.05
N THR A 416 31.79 17.23 -18.79
CA THR A 416 30.64 16.33 -18.95
C THR A 416 29.48 16.70 -18.03
N ASN A 417 29.74 16.90 -16.74
CA ASN A 417 28.71 17.28 -15.76
C ASN A 417 28.11 18.67 -16.05
N ARG A 418 28.91 19.62 -16.57
CA ARG A 418 28.42 20.94 -17.01
C ARG A 418 27.45 20.82 -18.18
N ILE A 419 27.76 19.97 -19.17
CA ILE A 419 26.90 19.74 -20.33
C ILE A 419 25.57 19.13 -19.90
N TRP A 420 25.58 18.09 -19.05
CA TRP A 420 24.35 17.46 -18.57
C TRP A 420 23.51 18.38 -17.69
N LEU A 421 24.13 19.18 -16.82
CA LEU A 421 23.43 20.20 -16.03
C LEU A 421 22.80 21.29 -16.92
N ALA A 422 23.52 21.74 -17.96
CA ALA A 422 22.99 22.69 -18.92
C ALA A 422 21.82 22.11 -19.74
N LYS A 423 21.91 20.84 -20.16
CA LYS A 423 20.82 20.09 -20.79
C LYS A 423 19.59 20.05 -19.88
N LEU A 424 19.76 19.67 -18.61
CA LEU A 424 18.67 19.63 -17.63
C LEU A 424 17.99 21.00 -17.45
N ILE A 425 18.77 22.07 -17.26
CA ILE A 425 18.25 23.44 -17.13
C ILE A 425 17.45 23.83 -18.37
N LYS A 426 17.93 23.50 -19.57
CA LYS A 426 17.24 23.79 -20.84
C LYS A 426 15.89 23.07 -20.91
N THR A 427 15.85 21.77 -20.56
CA THR A 427 14.62 20.96 -20.54
C THR A 427 13.59 21.52 -19.56
N VAL A 428 14.00 21.82 -18.31
CA VAL A 428 13.11 22.39 -17.29
C VAL A 428 12.59 23.77 -17.71
N LYS A 429 13.43 24.59 -18.36
CA LYS A 429 13.03 25.90 -18.89
C LYS A 429 11.99 25.80 -20.01
N SER A 430 12.07 24.79 -20.88
CA SER A 430 11.06 24.54 -21.93
C SER A 430 9.69 24.29 -21.32
N ILE A 431 9.62 23.41 -20.31
CA ILE A 431 8.38 23.09 -19.59
C ILE A 431 7.81 24.33 -18.87
N ALA A 432 8.68 25.14 -18.24
CA ALA A 432 8.28 26.40 -17.61
C ALA A 432 7.63 27.37 -18.61
N GLN A 433 8.21 27.51 -19.80
CA GLN A 433 7.68 28.37 -20.85
C GLN A 433 6.36 27.85 -21.42
N PHE A 434 6.23 26.54 -21.60
CA PHE A 434 4.98 25.89 -22.02
C PHE A 434 3.84 26.22 -21.05
N LEU A 435 4.06 26.05 -19.74
CA LEU A 435 3.08 26.41 -18.71
C LEU A 435 2.73 27.89 -18.71
N LYS A 436 3.73 28.76 -18.85
CA LYS A 436 3.53 30.22 -18.91
C LYS A 436 2.68 30.65 -20.11
N LYS A 437 2.84 29.99 -21.27
CA LYS A 437 1.98 30.19 -22.44
C LYS A 437 0.57 29.64 -22.18
N ALA A 438 0.46 28.46 -21.58
CA ALA A 438 -0.82 27.83 -21.27
C ALA A 438 -1.66 28.67 -20.27
N GLN A 439 -1.03 29.37 -19.33
CA GLN A 439 -1.73 30.30 -18.42
C GLN A 439 -2.46 31.44 -19.14
N LYS A 440 -2.00 31.83 -20.34
CA LYS A 440 -2.61 32.89 -21.16
C LYS A 440 -3.77 32.38 -22.04
N LYS A 441 -3.93 31.07 -22.17
CA LYS A 441 -5.00 30.46 -22.98
C LYS A 441 -6.36 30.55 -22.27
N PRO A 442 -7.48 30.59 -23.01
CA PRO A 442 -8.79 30.60 -22.40
C PRO A 442 -9.03 29.33 -21.55
N PRO A 443 -9.85 29.41 -20.48
CA PRO A 443 -10.13 28.26 -19.60
C PRO A 443 -10.72 27.05 -20.32
N GLN A 444 -11.41 27.26 -21.44
CA GLN A 444 -11.97 26.20 -22.27
C GLN A 444 -10.88 25.38 -22.99
N GLU A 445 -9.75 25.98 -23.35
CA GLU A 445 -8.59 25.30 -23.95
C GLU A 445 -7.70 24.59 -22.94
N THR A 446 -7.77 25.01 -21.68
CA THR A 446 -7.07 24.40 -20.54
C THR A 446 -8.03 23.68 -19.59
N GLY A 447 -9.15 23.21 -20.14
CA GLY A 447 -10.21 22.54 -19.39
C GLY A 447 -9.83 21.11 -18.99
N PRO A 448 -10.53 20.53 -17.99
CA PRO A 448 -10.30 19.17 -17.52
C PRO A 448 -10.52 18.16 -18.64
N GLY A 449 -9.62 17.16 -18.74
CA GLY A 449 -9.69 16.09 -19.75
C GLY A 449 -9.03 16.41 -21.09
N LYS A 450 -8.49 17.62 -21.28
CA LYS A 450 -7.69 17.93 -22.49
C LYS A 450 -6.29 17.33 -22.40
N ASN A 451 -6.05 16.32 -23.24
CA ASN A 451 -4.77 15.63 -23.36
C ASN A 451 -3.70 16.58 -23.93
N ILE A 452 -2.51 16.56 -23.32
CA ILE A 452 -1.32 17.26 -23.78
C ILE A 452 -0.38 16.20 -24.36
N PRO A 453 -0.09 16.22 -25.67
CA PRO A 453 0.92 15.32 -26.21
C PRO A 453 2.30 15.71 -25.67
N ALA A 454 3.13 14.70 -25.39
CA ALA A 454 4.46 14.90 -24.83
C ALA A 454 5.36 15.78 -25.72
N SER A 455 5.17 15.74 -27.04
CA SER A 455 5.90 16.59 -28.00
C SER A 455 5.68 18.08 -27.77
N SER A 456 4.49 18.48 -27.33
CA SER A 456 4.16 19.90 -27.12
C SER A 456 4.97 20.57 -26.00
N PHE A 457 5.62 19.80 -25.12
CA PHE A 457 6.54 20.35 -24.13
C PHE A 457 7.84 20.89 -24.77
N PHE A 458 8.16 20.49 -26.01
CA PHE A 458 9.42 20.79 -26.69
C PHE A 458 9.26 21.51 -28.04
N GLU A 459 8.10 21.40 -28.71
CA GLU A 459 7.78 21.98 -30.04
C GLU A 459 8.08 23.47 -30.24
N ASN A 460 8.26 24.27 -29.18
CA ASN A 460 8.36 25.73 -29.25
C ASN A 460 9.67 26.29 -28.70
N TYR A 461 10.68 25.45 -28.49
CA TYR A 461 11.97 25.88 -27.94
C TYR A 461 13.04 25.91 -29.04
N ASP A 462 13.71 27.05 -29.19
CA ASP A 462 14.64 27.37 -30.29
C ASP A 462 16.01 26.68 -30.15
N GLY A 463 16.01 25.36 -30.01
CA GLY A 463 17.22 24.56 -30.06
C GLY A 463 16.97 23.12 -29.65
N ALA A 464 17.81 22.22 -30.13
CA ALA A 464 17.72 20.76 -30.00
C ALA A 464 17.52 20.25 -28.54
N VAL A 465 16.30 20.37 -28.01
CA VAL A 465 15.85 19.73 -26.77
C VAL A 465 15.31 18.34 -27.11
N ASP A 466 14.78 18.15 -28.32
CA ASP A 466 14.30 16.87 -28.85
C ASP A 466 15.40 15.82 -29.00
N THR A 467 16.68 16.22 -29.04
CA THR A 467 17.83 15.29 -29.07
C THR A 467 18.30 14.85 -27.69
N ILE A 468 17.67 15.34 -26.61
CA ILE A 468 18.07 14.98 -25.25
C ILE A 468 17.43 13.66 -24.86
N ASN A 469 18.25 12.64 -24.71
CA ASN A 469 17.82 11.35 -24.17
C ASN A 469 17.45 11.49 -22.69
N VAL A 470 16.19 11.25 -22.36
CA VAL A 470 15.64 11.33 -20.99
C VAL A 470 16.27 10.28 -20.09
N HIS A 471 16.59 9.10 -20.62
CA HIS A 471 17.21 8.00 -19.86
C HIS A 471 18.65 8.35 -19.42
N ASP A 472 19.44 8.97 -20.29
CA ASP A 472 20.81 9.36 -19.93
C ASP A 472 20.80 10.47 -18.87
N LEU A 473 19.81 11.37 -18.96
CA LEU A 473 19.58 12.41 -17.96
C LEU A 473 19.13 11.81 -16.62
N GLU A 474 18.32 10.75 -16.63
CA GLU A 474 17.96 9.99 -15.43
C GLU A 474 19.19 9.37 -14.77
N GLN A 475 20.00 8.66 -15.54
CA GLN A 475 21.22 8.03 -15.05
C GLN A 475 22.17 9.07 -14.46
N PHE A 476 22.36 10.20 -15.15
CA PHE A 476 23.15 11.32 -14.65
C PHE A 476 22.63 11.81 -13.30
N VAL A 477 21.33 12.08 -13.17
CA VAL A 477 20.73 12.56 -11.92
C VAL A 477 20.90 11.55 -10.78
N LYS A 478 20.64 10.26 -11.04
CA LYS A 478 20.77 9.17 -10.07
C LYS A 478 22.22 9.00 -9.63
N LYS A 479 23.17 8.89 -10.58
CA LYS A 479 24.60 8.71 -10.31
C LYS A 479 25.18 9.88 -9.51
N THR A 480 24.90 11.11 -9.93
CA THR A 480 25.45 12.32 -9.29
C THR A 480 24.76 12.70 -7.98
N LYS A 481 23.61 12.07 -7.68
CA LYS A 481 22.70 12.42 -6.58
C LYS A 481 22.34 13.92 -6.60
N LEU A 482 22.13 14.45 -7.81
CA LEU A 482 21.98 15.89 -8.06
C LEU A 482 20.84 16.52 -7.26
N VAL A 483 19.69 15.82 -7.19
CA VAL A 483 18.49 16.28 -6.46
C VAL A 483 18.86 16.63 -5.02
N PHE A 484 19.49 15.67 -4.34
CA PHE A 484 19.93 15.82 -2.96
C PHE A 484 20.90 17.00 -2.80
N LYS A 485 21.95 17.06 -3.63
CA LYS A 485 22.97 18.13 -3.53
C LYS A 485 22.40 19.53 -3.71
N ILE A 486 21.48 19.71 -4.66
CA ILE A 486 20.89 21.02 -4.94
C ILE A 486 19.87 21.40 -3.88
N GLU A 487 19.02 20.47 -3.45
CA GLU A 487 18.01 20.77 -2.43
C GLU A 487 18.66 21.05 -1.06
N SER A 488 19.65 20.26 -0.65
CA SER A 488 20.45 20.54 0.56
C SER A 488 21.20 21.87 0.48
N TYR A 489 21.56 22.33 -0.72
CA TYR A 489 22.22 23.63 -0.91
C TYR A 489 21.23 24.79 -0.83
N LEU A 490 20.05 24.67 -1.46
CA LEU A 490 19.00 25.69 -1.41
C LEU A 490 18.47 25.86 0.01
N ASP A 491 18.31 24.77 0.75
CA ASP A 491 17.87 24.79 2.14
C ASP A 491 18.86 25.53 3.07
N LYS A 492 20.15 25.58 2.74
CA LYS A 492 21.14 26.39 3.48
C LYS A 492 21.09 27.88 3.13
N LEU A 493 20.57 28.25 1.96
CA LEU A 493 20.47 29.64 1.51
C LEU A 493 19.19 30.33 1.99
N GLU A 494 18.11 29.58 2.22
CA GLU A 494 16.86 30.12 2.74
C GLU A 494 16.95 30.28 4.28
N SER A 495 17.01 31.53 4.77
CA SER A 495 17.07 31.88 6.19
C SER A 495 15.95 31.24 7.03
N GLN A 496 16.21 31.04 8.32
CA GLN A 496 15.35 30.33 9.29
C GLN A 496 13.88 30.80 9.40
N GLU A 497 13.51 31.96 8.83
CA GLU A 497 12.16 32.52 8.91
C GLU A 497 11.19 32.07 7.79
N GLN A 498 11.68 31.45 6.69
CA GLN A 498 10.83 30.97 5.57
C GLN A 498 10.73 29.44 5.48
N GLN A 499 10.96 28.72 6.58
CA GLN A 499 11.01 27.24 6.63
C GLN A 499 9.69 26.48 6.39
N GLN A 500 8.64 27.13 5.88
CA GLN A 500 7.28 26.54 5.82
C GLN A 500 6.96 25.81 4.50
N HIS A 501 7.77 25.89 3.44
CA HIS A 501 7.47 25.21 2.17
C HIS A 501 8.64 24.38 1.61
N HIS A 502 9.08 23.37 2.35
CA HIS A 502 10.02 22.37 1.80
C HIS A 502 9.24 21.24 1.11
N HIS A 503 9.07 21.36 -0.20
CA HIS A 503 8.86 20.20 -1.06
C HIS A 503 10.13 19.98 -1.87
N LEU A 504 10.49 18.71 -2.12
CA LEU A 504 11.54 18.31 -3.07
C LEU A 504 11.09 18.71 -4.49
N VAL A 505 11.14 20.00 -4.78
CA VAL A 505 10.61 20.57 -6.01
C VAL A 505 11.40 20.03 -7.19
N LEU A 506 12.71 19.84 -7.04
CA LEU A 506 13.54 19.29 -8.09
C LEU A 506 13.30 17.78 -8.25
N GLY A 507 13.15 17.04 -7.15
CA GLY A 507 12.80 15.61 -7.21
C GLY A 507 11.46 15.35 -7.94
N LYS A 508 10.44 16.17 -7.69
CA LYS A 508 9.16 16.11 -8.41
C LYS A 508 9.30 16.46 -9.90
N VAL A 509 10.06 17.50 -10.22
CA VAL A 509 10.33 17.90 -11.61
C VAL A 509 11.05 16.79 -12.36
N ILE A 510 12.03 16.13 -11.74
CA ILE A 510 12.74 15.02 -12.38
C ILE A 510 11.82 13.81 -12.56
N SER A 511 11.04 13.44 -11.54
CA SER A 511 10.05 12.36 -11.68
C SER A 511 9.10 12.62 -12.86
N PHE A 512 8.71 13.88 -13.06
CA PHE A 512 7.90 14.29 -14.20
C PHE A 512 8.65 14.18 -15.53
N LEU A 513 9.93 14.57 -15.59
CA LEU A 513 10.76 14.37 -16.77
C LEU A 513 10.85 12.89 -17.16
N LEU A 514 10.97 11.99 -16.19
CA LEU A 514 10.94 10.54 -16.43
C LEU A 514 9.58 10.11 -16.98
N ALA A 515 8.49 10.66 -16.44
CA ALA A 515 7.15 10.37 -16.94
C ALA A 515 6.92 10.83 -18.38
N ILE A 516 7.62 11.86 -18.88
CA ILE A 516 7.58 12.26 -20.30
C ILE A 516 8.14 11.18 -21.21
N GLY A 517 9.09 10.38 -20.73
CA GLY A 517 9.65 9.23 -21.46
C GLY A 517 8.71 8.02 -21.52
N ASN A 518 7.64 7.99 -20.72
CA ASN A 518 6.70 6.87 -20.74
C ASN A 518 5.86 6.87 -22.04
N PRO A 519 5.53 5.69 -22.59
CA PRO A 519 4.63 5.59 -23.73
C PRO A 519 3.25 6.20 -23.45
N SER A 520 2.64 6.79 -24.48
CA SER A 520 1.32 7.45 -24.37
C SER A 520 0.15 6.52 -24.05
N TRP A 521 0.34 5.20 -24.21
CA TRP A 521 -0.64 4.19 -23.80
C TRP A 521 -0.53 3.84 -22.31
N GLU A 522 0.64 4.07 -21.68
CA GLU A 522 0.87 3.83 -20.25
C GLU A 522 0.30 4.97 -19.40
N GLY A 523 0.48 6.21 -19.83
CA GLY A 523 -0.04 7.39 -19.16
C GLY A 523 -0.23 8.59 -20.09
N LYS A 524 -0.99 9.59 -19.62
CA LYS A 524 -1.30 10.81 -20.38
C LYS A 524 -1.12 12.06 -19.51
N PHE A 525 -0.86 13.19 -20.18
CA PHE A 525 -0.73 14.49 -19.54
C PHE A 525 -2.00 15.32 -19.71
N PHE A 526 -2.40 16.03 -18.66
CA PHE A 526 -3.59 16.88 -18.64
C PHE A 526 -3.30 18.22 -18.00
N TYR A 527 -4.11 19.22 -18.37
CA TYR A 527 -4.21 20.45 -17.59
C TYR A 527 -5.09 20.20 -16.36
N GLY A 528 -4.60 20.63 -15.21
CA GLY A 528 -5.35 20.72 -13.96
C GLY A 528 -5.33 22.14 -13.43
N ARG A 529 -6.22 22.42 -12.46
CA ARG A 529 -6.12 23.63 -11.64
C ARG A 529 -6.13 23.22 -10.18
N ASN A 530 -5.18 23.73 -9.41
CA ASN A 530 -5.12 23.49 -7.97
C ASN A 530 -6.23 24.29 -7.25
N ALA A 531 -6.42 24.07 -5.94
CA ALA A 531 -7.40 24.79 -5.11
C ALA A 531 -7.25 26.33 -5.20
N ASN A 532 -6.01 26.81 -5.35
CA ASN A 532 -5.68 28.22 -5.55
C ASN A 532 -5.97 28.75 -6.97
N LYS A 533 -6.63 27.94 -7.82
CA LYS A 533 -6.90 28.19 -9.24
C LYS A 533 -5.64 28.36 -10.12
N GLU A 534 -4.45 28.05 -9.59
CA GLU A 534 -3.20 27.99 -10.34
C GLU A 534 -3.24 26.82 -11.33
N LEU A 535 -2.80 27.06 -12.57
CA LEU A 535 -2.67 26.03 -13.59
C LEU A 535 -1.55 25.05 -13.24
N GLN A 536 -1.85 23.76 -13.31
CA GLN A 536 -0.90 22.67 -13.09
C GLN A 536 -0.91 21.67 -14.25
N ILE A 537 0.19 20.97 -14.47
CA ILE A 537 0.24 19.80 -15.35
C ILE A 537 0.11 18.56 -14.48
N GLN A 538 -0.77 17.65 -14.89
CA GLN A 538 -0.97 16.37 -14.24
C GLN A 538 -0.58 15.26 -15.21
N TYR A 539 0.32 14.38 -14.80
CA TYR A 539 0.56 13.10 -15.45
C TYR A 539 -0.28 12.05 -14.73
N ILE A 540 -1.12 11.32 -15.47
CA ILE A 540 -1.97 10.27 -14.93
C ILE A 540 -1.53 8.93 -15.53
N LEU A 541 -1.15 7.99 -14.65
CA LEU A 541 -0.89 6.61 -15.04
C LEU A 541 -2.23 5.91 -15.32
N LEU A 542 -2.40 5.42 -16.55
CA LEU A 542 -3.62 4.74 -17.01
C LEU A 542 -3.47 3.22 -16.93
N ASP A 543 -2.29 2.70 -17.28
CA ASP A 543 -2.00 1.28 -17.23
C ASP A 543 -1.14 0.93 -16.01
N SER A 544 -1.76 0.27 -15.02
CA SER A 544 -1.06 -0.18 -13.81
C SER A 544 -0.37 -1.53 -13.99
N SER A 545 -0.65 -2.27 -15.06
CA SER A 545 -0.13 -3.62 -15.28
C SER A 545 1.38 -3.62 -15.47
N VAL A 546 1.93 -2.63 -16.17
CA VAL A 546 3.38 -2.52 -16.46
C VAL A 546 4.20 -2.41 -15.18
N LYS A 547 3.77 -1.55 -14.24
CA LYS A 547 4.47 -1.34 -12.97
C LYS A 547 4.30 -2.54 -12.03
N PHE A 548 3.16 -3.23 -12.08
CA PHE A 548 2.91 -4.38 -11.23
C PHE A 548 3.53 -5.68 -11.77
N LYS A 549 3.74 -5.78 -13.09
CA LYS A 549 4.29 -6.96 -13.77
C LYS A 549 5.66 -7.38 -13.21
N GLU A 550 6.53 -6.42 -12.91
CA GLU A 550 7.84 -6.69 -12.32
C GLU A 550 7.73 -7.52 -11.02
N ILE A 551 6.79 -7.17 -10.14
CA ILE A 551 6.55 -7.89 -8.89
C ILE A 551 6.08 -9.32 -9.17
N VAL A 552 5.18 -9.48 -10.14
CA VAL A 552 4.60 -10.78 -10.52
C VAL A 552 5.64 -11.70 -11.18
N ASP A 553 6.54 -11.14 -11.98
CA ASP A 553 7.57 -11.88 -12.70
C ASP A 553 8.72 -12.31 -11.75
N GLU A 554 9.09 -11.47 -10.78
CA GLU A 554 10.15 -11.77 -9.80
C GLU A 554 9.71 -12.77 -8.73
N CYS A 555 8.47 -12.66 -8.25
CA CYS A 555 7.99 -13.49 -7.15
C CYS A 555 7.53 -14.88 -7.60
N ARG A 556 7.45 -15.81 -6.65
CA ARG A 556 6.91 -17.15 -6.88
C ARG A 556 5.40 -17.11 -7.09
N CYS A 557 4.70 -16.38 -6.22
CA CYS A 557 3.25 -16.28 -6.22
C CYS A 557 2.81 -14.95 -5.60
N VAL A 558 1.83 -14.29 -6.22
CA VAL A 558 1.11 -13.14 -5.65
C VAL A 558 -0.28 -13.55 -5.19
N ILE A 559 -0.65 -13.18 -3.98
CA ILE A 559 -2.00 -13.36 -3.44
C ILE A 559 -2.62 -11.98 -3.26
N LEU A 560 -3.76 -11.75 -3.91
CA LEU A 560 -4.55 -10.54 -3.70
C LEU A 560 -5.74 -10.87 -2.79
N ALA A 561 -5.67 -10.51 -1.52
CA ALA A 561 -6.78 -10.71 -0.59
C ALA A 561 -7.60 -9.43 -0.45
N GLY A 562 -8.93 -9.54 -0.52
CA GLY A 562 -9.81 -8.42 -0.21
C GLY A 562 -11.27 -8.83 -0.12
N GLY A 563 -11.96 -8.37 0.94
CA GLY A 563 -13.35 -8.74 1.19
C GLY A 563 -14.37 -8.13 0.23
N THR A 564 -13.96 -7.13 -0.57
CA THR A 564 -14.85 -6.35 -1.44
C THR A 564 -14.30 -6.19 -2.86
N MET A 565 -13.57 -7.19 -3.34
CA MET A 565 -12.92 -7.22 -4.67
C MET A 565 -13.90 -7.35 -5.85
N LYS A 566 -15.20 -7.56 -5.61
CA LYS A 566 -16.20 -7.73 -6.66
C LYS A 566 -16.61 -6.36 -7.25
N PRO A 567 -16.63 -6.19 -8.59
CA PRO A 567 -16.30 -7.18 -9.65
C PRO A 567 -14.80 -7.43 -9.85
N THR A 568 -14.39 -8.71 -9.88
CA THR A 568 -12.97 -9.12 -9.99
C THR A 568 -12.41 -9.03 -11.42
N GLU A 569 -13.29 -8.90 -12.42
CA GLU A 569 -12.95 -8.85 -13.85
C GLU A 569 -12.03 -7.68 -14.21
N ASP A 570 -12.16 -6.55 -13.51
CA ASP A 570 -11.31 -5.37 -13.71
C ASP A 570 -9.83 -5.71 -13.43
N TYR A 571 -9.53 -6.53 -12.42
CA TYR A 571 -8.15 -6.94 -12.12
C TYR A 571 -7.58 -7.84 -13.21
N LEU A 572 -8.36 -8.80 -13.69
CA LEU A 572 -7.94 -9.69 -14.77
C LEU A 572 -7.67 -8.92 -16.06
N THR A 573 -8.51 -7.93 -16.36
CA THR A 573 -8.47 -7.19 -17.63
C THR A 573 -7.40 -6.11 -17.63
N TYR A 574 -7.21 -5.39 -16.51
CA TYR A 574 -6.37 -4.20 -16.46
C TYR A 574 -5.10 -4.35 -15.61
N LEU A 575 -5.03 -5.31 -14.68
CA LEU A 575 -3.82 -5.57 -13.89
C LEU A 575 -3.03 -6.76 -14.42
N PHE A 576 -3.73 -7.80 -14.89
CA PHE A 576 -3.14 -9.06 -15.36
C PHE A 576 -3.46 -9.43 -16.82
N PRO A 577 -3.50 -8.49 -17.78
CA PRO A 577 -3.84 -8.82 -19.17
C PRO A 577 -2.86 -9.78 -19.84
N TYR A 578 -1.63 -9.88 -19.33
CA TYR A 578 -0.54 -10.70 -19.87
C TYR A 578 -0.48 -12.12 -19.31
N LEU A 579 -1.24 -12.44 -18.26
CA LEU A 579 -1.24 -13.77 -17.66
C LEU A 579 -2.32 -14.66 -18.29
N PRO A 580 -2.00 -15.92 -18.65
CA PRO A 580 -3.01 -16.86 -19.07
C PRO A 580 -3.94 -17.22 -17.89
N LYS A 581 -5.22 -17.45 -18.19
CA LYS A 581 -6.23 -17.76 -17.17
C LYS A 581 -5.88 -18.99 -16.34
N ASP A 582 -5.17 -19.95 -16.91
CA ASP A 582 -4.76 -21.18 -16.20
C ASP A 582 -3.78 -20.92 -15.06
N GLN A 583 -3.08 -19.78 -15.05
CA GLN A 583 -2.17 -19.39 -13.97
C GLN A 583 -2.86 -18.60 -12.85
N ILE A 584 -4.15 -18.28 -13.02
CA ILE A 584 -4.95 -17.48 -12.10
C ILE A 584 -6.04 -18.36 -11.48
N SER A 585 -6.00 -18.57 -10.17
CA SER A 585 -7.16 -19.12 -9.43
C SER A 585 -7.98 -17.97 -8.84
N ILE A 586 -9.30 -18.02 -8.93
CA ILE A 586 -10.18 -17.02 -8.31
C ILE A 586 -11.02 -17.75 -7.29
N PHE A 587 -10.88 -17.35 -6.03
CA PHE A 587 -11.62 -17.97 -4.95
C PHE A 587 -12.47 -16.93 -4.23
N SER A 588 -13.77 -17.17 -4.12
CA SER A 588 -14.68 -16.31 -3.36
C SER A 588 -15.42 -17.12 -2.31
N CYS A 589 -15.21 -16.80 -1.04
CA CYS A 589 -16.01 -17.33 0.05
C CYS A 589 -17.38 -16.67 0.10
N ASP A 590 -18.39 -17.44 0.51
CA ASP A 590 -19.63 -16.84 1.02
C ASP A 590 -19.39 -16.28 2.43
N HIS A 591 -20.31 -15.45 2.92
CA HIS A 591 -20.19 -14.87 4.25
C HIS A 591 -20.72 -15.85 5.32
N ILE A 592 -20.02 -15.93 6.45
CA ILE A 592 -20.31 -16.83 7.60
C ILE A 592 -21.67 -16.55 8.29
N ILE A 593 -22.39 -15.50 7.89
CA ILE A 593 -23.59 -15.05 8.62
C ILE A 593 -24.81 -15.86 8.20
N PRO A 594 -25.69 -16.26 9.14
CA PRO A 594 -26.99 -16.83 8.81
C PRO A 594 -27.86 -15.89 7.97
N ASP A 595 -28.69 -16.44 7.08
CA ASP A 595 -29.58 -15.64 6.22
C ASP A 595 -30.57 -14.75 6.97
N ARG A 596 -30.91 -15.13 8.21
CA ARG A 596 -31.82 -14.36 9.06
C ARG A 596 -31.19 -13.12 9.70
N ASN A 597 -29.88 -13.01 9.72
CA ASN A 597 -29.15 -11.96 10.44
C ASN A 597 -28.82 -10.74 9.55
N LEU A 598 -29.15 -10.80 8.26
CA LEU A 598 -28.98 -9.67 7.35
C LEU A 598 -30.21 -9.49 6.47
N THR A 599 -30.70 -8.27 6.38
CA THR A 599 -31.74 -7.86 5.43
C THR A 599 -31.23 -6.72 4.57
N VAL A 600 -31.47 -6.78 3.26
CA VAL A 600 -31.08 -5.71 2.32
C VAL A 600 -32.32 -5.14 1.65
N LEU A 601 -32.58 -3.86 1.85
CA LEU A 601 -33.80 -3.16 1.43
C LEU A 601 -33.47 -2.06 0.42
N PRO A 602 -33.70 -2.28 -0.90
CA PRO A 602 -33.62 -1.22 -1.88
C PRO A 602 -34.88 -0.35 -1.82
N ILE A 603 -34.76 0.90 -1.38
CA ILE A 603 -35.86 1.86 -1.29
C ILE A 603 -35.68 2.91 -2.38
N GLY A 604 -36.66 3.03 -3.29
CA GLY A 604 -36.56 3.91 -4.45
C GLY A 604 -37.62 4.99 -4.53
N ARG A 605 -38.60 4.97 -3.63
CA ARG A 605 -39.66 5.98 -3.59
C ARG A 605 -40.20 6.19 -2.17
N ARG A 606 -40.76 7.37 -1.94
CA ARG A 606 -41.58 7.71 -0.76
C ARG A 606 -42.70 8.66 -1.15
N SER A 607 -43.94 8.33 -0.79
CA SER A 607 -45.11 9.19 -1.01
C SER A 607 -45.22 9.69 -2.45
N GLY A 608 -44.94 8.82 -3.43
CA GLY A 608 -44.94 9.14 -4.86
C GLY A 608 -43.68 9.85 -5.39
N VAL A 609 -42.79 10.36 -4.51
CA VAL A 609 -41.51 10.97 -4.93
C VAL A 609 -40.47 9.88 -5.14
N LYS A 610 -39.87 9.87 -6.34
CA LYS A 610 -38.81 8.94 -6.72
C LYS A 610 -37.45 9.42 -6.20
N PHE A 611 -36.68 8.53 -5.58
CA PHE A 611 -35.31 8.79 -5.15
C PHE A 611 -34.34 8.64 -6.32
N ASN A 612 -34.02 9.76 -6.96
CA ASN A 612 -33.08 9.84 -8.08
C ASN A 612 -31.89 10.75 -7.74
N PHE A 613 -30.82 10.19 -7.20
CA PHE A 613 -29.64 10.94 -6.78
C PHE A 613 -28.66 11.25 -7.95
N THR A 614 -29.16 11.38 -9.18
CA THR A 614 -28.35 11.84 -10.32
C THR A 614 -27.96 13.31 -10.16
N PHE A 615 -26.88 13.75 -10.83
CA PHE A 615 -26.38 15.12 -10.70
C PHE A 615 -27.45 16.20 -10.99
N ALA A 616 -28.36 15.92 -11.93
CA ALA A 616 -29.44 16.83 -12.31
C ALA A 616 -30.50 17.00 -11.22
N GLU A 617 -30.87 15.92 -10.52
CA GLU A 617 -32.01 15.90 -9.61
C GLU A 617 -31.64 15.88 -8.12
N ARG A 618 -30.38 15.54 -7.77
CA ARG A 618 -29.93 15.36 -6.38
C ARG A 618 -30.11 16.58 -5.47
N ASN A 619 -30.09 17.79 -6.05
CA ASN A 619 -30.25 19.06 -5.34
C ASN A 619 -31.72 19.51 -5.22
N SER A 620 -32.66 18.68 -5.69
CA SER A 620 -34.09 18.96 -5.54
C SER A 620 -34.48 19.01 -4.06
N LYS A 621 -35.06 20.14 -3.64
CA LYS A 621 -35.45 20.37 -2.25
C LYS A 621 -36.45 19.30 -1.76
N SER A 622 -37.46 18.98 -2.58
CA SER A 622 -38.47 17.97 -2.26
C SER A 622 -37.86 16.59 -2.00
N MET A 623 -36.88 16.18 -2.81
CA MET A 623 -36.19 14.89 -2.63
C MET A 623 -35.40 14.84 -1.33
N ILE A 624 -34.68 15.92 -1.00
CA ILE A 624 -33.87 16.04 0.22
C ILE A 624 -34.76 16.06 1.48
N GLU A 625 -35.93 16.70 1.41
CA GLU A 625 -36.93 16.66 2.49
C GLU A 625 -37.46 15.23 2.69
N GLN A 626 -37.86 14.54 1.61
CA GLN A 626 -38.32 13.14 1.70
C GLN A 626 -37.23 12.18 2.19
N LEU A 627 -35.97 12.42 1.83
CA LEU A 627 -34.82 11.69 2.37
C LEU A 627 -34.74 11.85 3.90
N GLY A 628 -34.85 13.08 4.40
CA GLY A 628 -34.84 13.35 5.84
C GLY A 628 -35.96 12.66 6.59
N LEU A 629 -37.18 12.69 6.05
CA LEU A 629 -38.34 11.99 6.62
C LEU A 629 -38.17 10.46 6.59
N THR A 630 -37.55 9.92 5.54
CA THR A 630 -37.20 8.50 5.43
C THR A 630 -36.22 8.09 6.52
N LEU A 631 -35.17 8.88 6.74
CA LEU A 631 -34.20 8.63 7.81
C LEU A 631 -34.82 8.72 9.20
N ILE A 632 -35.78 9.63 9.42
CA ILE A 632 -36.54 9.70 10.68
C ILE A 632 -37.27 8.37 10.94
N ASP A 633 -37.97 7.82 9.95
CA ASP A 633 -38.73 6.59 10.16
C ASP A 633 -37.84 5.35 10.31
N ILE A 634 -36.71 5.32 9.59
CA ILE A 634 -35.66 4.31 9.80
C ILE A 634 -35.11 4.41 11.23
N CYS A 635 -34.78 5.61 11.72
CA CYS A 635 -34.27 5.82 13.07
C CYS A 635 -35.24 5.41 14.19
N LYS A 636 -36.54 5.52 13.97
CA LYS A 636 -37.55 5.04 14.93
C LYS A 636 -37.58 3.52 15.04
N THR A 637 -37.25 2.84 13.94
CA THR A 637 -37.34 1.38 13.84
C THR A 637 -36.03 0.70 14.23
N VAL A 638 -34.89 1.30 13.89
CA VAL A 638 -33.56 0.72 14.09
C VAL A 638 -33.07 0.99 15.53
N PRO A 639 -32.71 -0.07 16.30
CA PRO A 639 -32.08 0.10 17.59
C PRO A 639 -30.63 0.61 17.46
N ASP A 640 -30.12 1.25 18.52
CA ASP A 640 -28.70 1.61 18.63
C ASP A 640 -28.18 2.50 17.48
N GLY A 641 -27.09 2.06 16.81
CA GLY A 641 -26.32 2.82 15.82
C GLY A 641 -26.84 2.72 14.39
N VAL A 642 -26.95 3.88 13.72
CA VAL A 642 -27.27 4.01 12.28
C VAL A 642 -26.15 4.77 11.58
N VAL A 643 -25.55 4.17 10.55
CA VAL A 643 -24.51 4.83 9.75
C VAL A 643 -25.06 5.18 8.38
N VAL A 644 -25.01 6.46 7.99
CA VAL A 644 -25.50 6.97 6.71
C VAL A 644 -24.33 7.43 5.86
N PHE A 645 -24.15 6.79 4.70
CA PHE A 645 -23.13 7.16 3.73
C PHE A 645 -23.70 8.06 2.63
N LEU A 646 -23.10 9.23 2.48
CA LEU A 646 -23.38 10.18 1.40
C LEU A 646 -22.26 10.18 0.34
N PRO A 647 -22.57 10.55 -0.91
CA PRO A 647 -21.61 10.49 -2.02
C PRO A 647 -20.49 11.56 -1.95
N SER A 648 -20.69 12.69 -1.26
CA SER A 648 -19.66 13.72 -1.11
C SER A 648 -19.89 14.65 0.08
N TYR A 649 -18.81 15.25 0.61
CA TYR A 649 -18.89 16.25 1.68
C TYR A 649 -19.71 17.48 1.25
N VAL A 650 -19.56 17.94 0.01
CA VAL A 650 -20.33 19.08 -0.53
C VAL A 650 -21.83 18.77 -0.50
N TYR A 651 -22.22 17.56 -0.90
CA TYR A 651 -23.62 17.16 -0.88
C TYR A 651 -24.14 17.04 0.55
N MET A 652 -23.35 16.47 1.47
CA MET A 652 -23.68 16.41 2.89
C MET A 652 -23.97 17.80 3.47
N SER A 653 -23.11 18.79 3.20
CA SER A 653 -23.34 20.17 3.66
C SER A 653 -24.60 20.79 3.07
N SER A 654 -24.91 20.52 1.79
CA SER A 654 -26.16 20.98 1.17
C SER A 654 -27.40 20.35 1.80
N VAL A 655 -27.36 19.04 2.07
CA VAL A 655 -28.45 18.29 2.73
C VAL A 655 -28.69 18.84 4.14
N ILE A 656 -27.64 19.05 4.93
CA ILE A 656 -27.76 19.57 6.30
C ILE A 656 -28.39 20.97 6.30
N LYS A 657 -27.93 21.88 5.42
CA LYS A 657 -28.51 23.24 5.30
C LYS A 657 -30.00 23.22 4.98
N ILE A 658 -30.46 22.28 4.16
CA ILE A 658 -31.87 22.13 3.83
C ILE A 658 -32.65 21.58 5.03
N TRP A 659 -32.11 20.62 5.77
CA TRP A 659 -32.77 20.09 6.97
C TRP A 659 -32.80 21.04 8.16
N GLU A 660 -31.90 22.02 8.21
CA GLU A 660 -31.92 23.12 9.19
C GLU A 660 -33.01 24.16 8.88
N SER A 661 -33.28 24.40 7.58
CA SER A 661 -34.25 25.41 7.13
C SER A 661 -35.66 24.85 6.90
N SER A 662 -35.79 23.57 6.58
CA SER A 662 -37.08 22.95 6.25
C SER A 662 -37.79 22.49 7.53
N THR A 663 -39.01 22.99 7.72
CA THR A 663 -39.85 22.68 8.88
C THR A 663 -40.95 21.68 8.52
N THR A 664 -41.20 20.74 9.42
CA THR A 664 -42.32 19.80 9.35
C THR A 664 -42.91 19.69 10.75
N ASN A 665 -44.21 19.95 10.92
CA ASN A 665 -44.88 19.94 12.23
C ASN A 665 -44.21 20.85 13.30
N ASN A 666 -43.95 22.11 12.98
CA ASN A 666 -43.33 23.13 13.85
C ASN A 666 -41.91 22.79 14.38
N ARG A 667 -41.24 21.80 13.81
CA ARG A 667 -39.85 21.44 14.11
C ARG A 667 -39.06 21.29 12.82
N THR A 668 -37.77 21.58 12.84
CA THR A 668 -36.90 21.32 11.69
C THR A 668 -36.64 19.83 11.57
N ILE A 669 -36.43 19.32 10.34
CA ILE A 669 -36.11 17.90 10.11
C ILE A 669 -34.90 17.48 10.96
N LEU A 670 -33.88 18.33 11.05
CA LEU A 670 -32.70 18.07 11.87
C LEU A 670 -33.03 17.99 13.37
N SER A 671 -33.89 18.87 13.87
CA SER A 671 -34.31 18.82 15.27
C SER A 671 -35.13 17.56 15.58
N ALA A 672 -35.95 17.10 14.63
CA ALA A 672 -36.70 15.85 14.76
C ALA A 672 -35.77 14.62 14.78
N LEU A 673 -34.72 14.61 13.96
CA LEU A 673 -33.67 13.57 13.99
C LEU A 673 -32.93 13.55 15.33
N LYS A 674 -32.47 14.73 15.80
CA LYS A 674 -31.75 14.88 17.08
C LYS A 674 -32.61 14.49 18.30
N ALA A 675 -33.93 14.60 18.20
CA ALA A 675 -34.84 14.15 19.25
C ALA A 675 -34.92 12.61 19.35
N ILE A 676 -34.68 11.89 18.25
CA ILE A 676 -34.73 10.42 18.21
C ILE A 676 -33.35 9.83 18.52
N LYS A 677 -32.30 10.26 17.82
CA LYS A 677 -30.92 9.77 18.01
C LYS A 677 -29.92 10.93 18.08
N SER A 678 -28.82 10.73 18.82
CA SER A 678 -27.71 11.69 18.79
C SER A 678 -27.02 11.66 17.42
N VAL A 679 -26.92 12.83 16.77
CA VAL A 679 -26.42 12.92 15.38
C VAL A 679 -24.98 13.42 15.35
N PHE A 680 -24.12 12.68 14.66
CA PHE A 680 -22.72 12.98 14.42
C PHE A 680 -22.43 13.06 12.92
N TRP A 681 -21.38 13.79 12.56
CA TRP A 681 -20.98 14.00 11.17
C TRP A 681 -19.47 13.87 11.04
N GLU A 682 -19.04 13.25 9.95
CA GLU A 682 -17.64 13.19 9.58
C GLU A 682 -17.12 14.61 9.27
N PRO A 683 -16.00 15.04 9.90
CA PRO A 683 -15.43 16.34 9.64
C PRO A 683 -14.90 16.39 8.21
N GLN A 684 -15.13 17.50 7.51
CA GLN A 684 -14.59 17.67 6.17
C GLN A 684 -13.06 17.76 6.26
N ASN A 685 -12.35 16.96 5.46
CA ASN A 685 -10.99 17.28 5.04
C ASN A 685 -11.09 18.54 4.15
N SER A 686 -11.27 19.72 4.74
CA SER A 686 -11.21 20.98 4.00
C SER A 686 -9.78 21.19 3.55
N GLY A 687 -9.43 20.69 2.35
CA GLY A 687 -8.33 21.23 1.55
C GLY A 687 -8.57 22.68 1.10
N THR A 688 -9.64 23.32 1.60
CA THR A 688 -9.98 24.73 1.38
C THR A 688 -9.35 25.68 2.40
N ASP A 689 -8.79 25.18 3.51
CA ASP A 689 -7.90 25.96 4.37
C ASP A 689 -6.53 25.30 4.38
N SER A 690 -5.56 25.93 3.71
CA SER A 690 -4.14 25.63 3.84
C SER A 690 -3.57 26.07 5.20
N SER A 691 -4.39 26.14 6.24
CA SER A 691 -3.94 26.19 7.63
C SER A 691 -3.85 24.75 8.16
N TYR A 692 -2.74 24.09 7.82
CA TYR A 692 -1.99 23.11 8.62
C TYR A 692 -2.72 22.13 9.58
N THR A 693 -3.97 21.75 9.35
CA THR A 693 -4.50 20.54 9.99
C THR A 693 -3.85 19.34 9.31
N THR A 694 -2.78 18.86 9.92
CA THR A 694 -2.03 17.70 9.44
C THR A 694 -3.00 16.51 9.36
N SER A 695 -2.77 15.55 8.47
CA SER A 695 -3.56 14.31 8.40
C SER A 695 -3.73 13.62 9.77
N LEU A 696 -2.80 13.84 10.70
CA LEU A 696 -2.84 13.48 12.12
C LEU A 696 -3.89 14.23 12.95
N GLU A 697 -4.06 15.55 12.77
CA GLU A 697 -5.02 16.35 13.53
C GLU A 697 -6.45 16.05 13.10
N THR A 698 -6.68 15.92 11.78
CA THR A 698 -7.98 15.47 11.28
C THR A 698 -8.23 14.01 11.61
N ALA A 699 -7.20 13.16 11.66
CA ALA A 699 -7.35 11.79 12.18
C ALA A 699 -7.74 11.83 13.67
N GLY A 700 -7.09 12.65 14.49
CA GLY A 700 -7.45 12.85 15.90
C GLY A 700 -8.87 13.37 16.10
N ALA A 701 -9.34 14.30 15.26
CA ALA A 701 -10.73 14.77 15.28
C ALA A 701 -11.73 13.67 14.88
N THR A 702 -11.38 12.87 13.87
CA THR A 702 -12.19 11.73 13.42
C THR A 702 -12.29 10.66 14.52
N THR A 703 -11.18 10.33 15.19
CA THR A 703 -11.15 9.38 16.31
C THR A 703 -11.96 9.89 17.49
N LYS A 704 -11.86 11.18 17.84
CA LYS A 704 -12.69 11.76 18.91
C LYS A 704 -14.19 11.62 18.65
N ILE A 705 -14.64 11.90 17.43
CA ILE A 705 -16.05 11.78 17.05
C ILE A 705 -16.53 10.33 17.15
N LEU A 706 -15.69 9.36 16.76
CA LEU A 706 -16.01 7.94 16.93
C LEU A 706 -16.10 7.52 18.39
N ASP A 707 -15.19 8.02 19.23
CA ASP A 707 -15.20 7.72 20.66
C ASP A 707 -16.47 8.27 21.32
N GLU A 708 -16.88 9.49 20.93
CA GLU A 708 -18.14 10.09 21.38
C GLU A 708 -19.37 9.33 20.87
N TYR A 709 -19.36 8.93 19.59
CA TYR A 709 -20.41 8.10 18.99
C TYR A 709 -20.56 6.76 19.72
N THR A 710 -19.44 6.09 19.99
CA THR A 710 -19.39 4.80 20.70
C THR A 710 -19.95 4.94 22.11
N LYS A 711 -19.48 5.94 22.87
CA LYS A 711 -20.00 6.23 24.22
C LYS A 711 -21.51 6.47 24.23
N LYS A 712 -22.05 7.20 23.24
CA LYS A 712 -23.50 7.46 23.17
C LYS A 712 -24.34 6.23 22.85
N ILE A 713 -23.78 5.24 22.17
CA ILE A 713 -24.46 3.97 21.91
C ILE A 713 -24.40 3.06 23.14
N GLU A 714 -23.29 3.09 23.88
CA GLU A 714 -23.09 2.34 25.12
C GLU A 714 -23.85 2.96 26.32
N ASP A 715 -24.18 4.26 26.26
CA ASP A 715 -24.95 4.95 27.29
C ASP A 715 -26.32 4.28 27.53
N ALA A 716 -26.63 4.04 28.82
CA ALA A 716 -27.86 3.38 29.29
C ALA A 716 -29.18 4.12 28.96
N THR A 717 -29.12 5.29 28.30
CA THR A 717 -30.31 6.05 27.86
C THR A 717 -31.07 5.40 26.71
N GLY A 718 -30.46 4.45 25.99
CA GLY A 718 -31.13 3.62 24.97
C GLY A 718 -31.57 4.35 23.69
N ARG A 719 -31.27 5.65 23.52
CA ARG A 719 -31.65 6.40 22.31
C ARG A 719 -30.84 6.00 21.08
N GLY A 720 -29.59 5.56 21.28
CA GLY A 720 -28.65 5.27 20.20
C GLY A 720 -28.17 6.52 19.47
N ALA A 721 -27.39 6.32 18.42
CA ALA A 721 -26.74 7.39 17.68
C ALA A 721 -26.82 7.19 16.17
N MET A 722 -26.70 8.30 15.43
CA MET A 722 -26.63 8.32 13.97
C MET A 722 -25.35 9.02 13.53
N LEU A 723 -24.62 8.40 12.60
CA LEU A 723 -23.39 8.93 12.05
C LEU A 723 -23.53 9.17 10.55
N PHE A 724 -23.31 10.41 10.12
CA PHE A 724 -23.16 10.76 8.70
C PHE A 724 -21.69 10.65 8.29
N ALA A 725 -21.42 9.80 7.31
CA ALA A 725 -20.11 9.57 6.73
C ALA A 725 -20.15 9.77 5.21
N VAL A 726 -18.98 9.97 4.61
CA VAL A 726 -18.85 10.13 3.15
C VAL A 726 -18.19 8.89 2.55
N VAL A 727 -18.72 8.42 1.42
CA VAL A 727 -18.11 7.33 0.65
C VAL A 727 -16.73 7.75 0.13
N GLY A 728 -15.71 6.94 0.37
CA GLY A 728 -14.31 7.29 0.10
C GLY A 728 -13.67 8.21 1.15
N GLY A 729 -14.44 8.63 2.17
CA GLY A 729 -13.92 9.33 3.35
C GLY A 729 -13.19 8.39 4.30
N LYS A 730 -12.48 8.95 5.30
CA LYS A 730 -11.68 8.17 6.26
C LYS A 730 -12.54 7.14 7.00
N MET A 731 -13.78 7.52 7.31
CA MET A 731 -14.69 6.66 8.05
C MET A 731 -15.18 5.45 7.24
N SER A 732 -15.25 5.59 5.91
CA SER A 732 -15.65 4.54 4.97
C SER A 732 -14.52 3.60 4.55
N GLU A 733 -13.26 3.89 4.92
CA GLU A 733 -12.09 3.10 4.54
C GLU A 733 -11.40 2.40 5.73
N GLY A 734 -11.28 3.06 6.89
CA GLY A 734 -10.38 2.60 7.97
C GLY A 734 -11.03 2.11 9.27
N ILE A 735 -12.36 2.18 9.40
CA ILE A 735 -13.02 2.00 10.71
C ILE A 735 -13.84 0.73 10.78
N ASN A 736 -13.72 0.07 11.93
CA ASN A 736 -14.49 -1.11 12.28
C ASN A 736 -15.75 -0.70 13.09
N PHE A 737 -16.94 -0.81 12.49
CA PHE A 737 -18.20 -0.74 13.23
C PHE A 737 -18.55 -2.16 13.68
N SER A 738 -18.31 -2.45 14.96
CA SER A 738 -18.66 -3.73 15.58
C SER A 738 -19.99 -3.65 16.32
N ASP A 739 -20.76 -4.75 16.26
CA ASP A 739 -21.93 -4.97 17.10
C ASP A 739 -22.98 -3.85 17.01
N ARG A 740 -23.23 -3.16 18.13
CA ARG A 740 -24.28 -2.14 18.30
C ARG A 740 -23.96 -0.86 17.53
N LEU A 741 -22.73 -0.70 17.05
CA LEU A 741 -22.26 0.52 16.39
C LEU A 741 -22.90 0.75 15.02
N ALA A 742 -23.36 -0.29 14.31
CA ALA A 742 -23.97 -0.15 12.99
C ALA A 742 -25.07 -1.20 12.73
N ARG A 743 -26.17 -1.13 13.48
CA ARG A 743 -27.34 -2.00 13.27
C ARG A 743 -28.07 -1.71 11.97
N ALA A 744 -27.97 -0.49 11.45
CA ALA A 744 -28.31 -0.20 10.07
C ALA A 744 -27.21 0.59 9.35
N VAL A 745 -26.93 0.19 8.11
CA VAL A 745 -26.10 0.94 7.17
C VAL A 745 -27.00 1.44 6.04
N VAL A 746 -27.02 2.76 5.85
CA VAL A 746 -27.84 3.44 4.86
C VAL A 746 -26.94 4.02 3.78
N MET A 747 -27.10 3.58 2.54
CA MET A 747 -26.39 4.11 1.37
C MET A 747 -27.29 5.09 0.62
N VAL A 748 -26.95 6.38 0.61
CA VAL A 748 -27.71 7.42 -0.09
C VAL A 748 -27.16 7.62 -1.50
N GLY A 749 -27.94 7.24 -2.51
CA GLY A 749 -27.54 7.35 -3.91
C GLY A 749 -26.45 6.35 -4.32
N LEU A 750 -25.99 6.51 -5.56
CA LEU A 750 -24.82 5.82 -6.10
C LEU A 750 -23.62 6.78 -6.11
N PRO A 751 -22.51 6.46 -5.42
CA PRO A 751 -21.32 7.32 -5.31
C PRO A 751 -20.47 7.27 -6.58
N PHE A 752 -21.01 7.76 -7.69
CA PHE A 752 -20.27 7.85 -8.95
C PHE A 752 -19.15 8.90 -8.85
N PRO A 753 -17.92 8.59 -9.29
CA PRO A 753 -16.87 9.60 -9.40
C PRO A 753 -17.27 10.66 -10.45
N HIS A 754 -16.65 11.83 -10.40
CA HIS A 754 -16.98 12.90 -11.34
C HIS A 754 -16.67 12.49 -12.79
N ALA A 755 -17.71 12.25 -13.60
CA ALA A 755 -17.57 11.76 -14.98
C ALA A 755 -16.72 12.65 -15.90
N PHE A 756 -16.65 13.95 -15.60
CA PHE A 756 -15.90 14.96 -16.36
C PHE A 756 -14.54 15.30 -15.75
N SER A 757 -14.10 14.57 -14.71
CA SER A 757 -12.73 14.73 -14.24
C SER A 757 -11.76 14.25 -15.31
N ALA A 758 -10.60 14.91 -15.41
CA ALA A 758 -9.58 14.53 -16.39
C ALA A 758 -9.19 13.06 -16.26
N GLU A 759 -9.06 12.59 -15.01
CA GLU A 759 -8.77 11.20 -14.68
C GLU A 759 -9.84 10.23 -15.20
N MET A 760 -11.12 10.50 -14.97
CA MET A 760 -12.19 9.59 -15.37
C MET A 760 -12.39 9.57 -16.88
N VAL A 761 -12.24 10.72 -17.55
CA VAL A 761 -12.26 10.78 -19.01
C VAL A 761 -11.13 9.94 -19.59
N ALA A 762 -9.91 10.13 -19.08
CA ALA A 762 -8.72 9.41 -19.53
C ALA A 762 -8.82 7.89 -19.31
N LYS A 763 -9.27 7.46 -18.12
CA LYS A 763 -9.48 6.04 -17.79
C LYS A 763 -10.55 5.42 -18.69
N ARG A 764 -11.65 6.10 -18.97
CA ARG A 764 -12.71 5.60 -19.86
C ARG A 764 -12.24 5.46 -21.31
N GLU A 765 -11.51 6.44 -21.83
CA GLU A 765 -10.90 6.34 -23.16
C GLU A 765 -9.90 5.20 -23.25
N TYR A 766 -9.08 5.01 -22.21
CA TYR A 766 -8.13 3.90 -22.14
C TYR A 766 -8.87 2.55 -22.17
N VAL A 767 -9.91 2.37 -21.36
CA VAL A 767 -10.74 1.15 -21.35
C VAL A 767 -11.35 0.87 -22.72
N GLU A 768 -11.90 1.91 -23.38
CA GLU A 768 -12.47 1.80 -24.73
C GLU A 768 -11.41 1.32 -25.73
N GLN A 769 -10.23 1.94 -25.74
CA GLN A 769 -9.14 1.59 -26.65
C GLN A 769 -8.56 0.19 -26.38
N THR A 770 -8.34 -0.17 -25.12
CA THR A 770 -7.81 -1.48 -24.73
C THR A 770 -8.78 -2.60 -25.11
N THR A 771 -10.08 -2.39 -24.92
CA THR A 771 -11.12 -3.34 -25.35
C THR A 771 -11.09 -3.58 -26.86
N ILE A 772 -10.94 -2.51 -27.65
CA ILE A 772 -10.85 -2.59 -29.11
C ILE A 772 -9.58 -3.36 -29.53
N LYS A 773 -8.42 -3.03 -28.95
CA LYS A 773 -7.14 -3.68 -29.25
C LYS A 773 -7.15 -5.17 -28.92
N GLN A 774 -7.63 -5.55 -27.73
CA GLN A 774 -7.70 -6.96 -27.31
C GLN A 774 -8.55 -7.78 -28.29
N ARG A 775 -9.71 -7.26 -28.70
CA ARG A 775 -10.61 -7.93 -29.65
C ARG A 775 -10.05 -8.03 -31.07
N GLN A 776 -9.20 -7.10 -31.48
CA GLN A 776 -8.46 -7.19 -32.74
C GLN A 776 -7.38 -8.27 -32.68
N GLN A 777 -6.68 -8.41 -31.55
CA GLN A 777 -5.61 -9.39 -31.34
C GLN A 777 -6.13 -10.83 -31.20
N THR A 778 -7.26 -11.07 -30.51
CA THR A 778 -7.80 -12.43 -30.31
C THR A 778 -8.22 -13.15 -31.61
N LYS A 779 -8.28 -12.44 -32.74
CA LYS A 779 -8.57 -13.03 -34.05
C LYS A 779 -7.33 -13.59 -34.78
N ASN A 780 -6.11 -13.14 -34.45
CA ASN A 780 -4.91 -13.63 -35.14
C ASN A 780 -4.52 -15.06 -34.73
N ASP A 781 -4.85 -15.48 -33.50
CA ASP A 781 -4.36 -16.75 -32.99
C ASP A 781 -5.30 -17.95 -33.17
N ASN A 782 -6.61 -17.77 -33.47
CA ASN A 782 -7.54 -18.92 -33.38
C ASN A 782 -8.85 -18.91 -34.23
N ASN A 783 -9.05 -18.13 -35.30
CA ASN A 783 -10.23 -18.35 -36.18
C ASN A 783 -10.12 -17.70 -37.58
N VAL A 784 -9.66 -18.48 -38.57
CA VAL A 784 -9.87 -18.19 -40.00
C VAL A 784 -11.34 -18.46 -40.32
N GLY A 785 -12.18 -17.43 -40.49
CA GLY A 785 -13.52 -17.60 -41.05
C GLY A 785 -14.69 -16.75 -40.53
N LYS A 786 -14.54 -15.95 -39.46
CA LYS A 786 -15.62 -15.03 -39.01
C LYS A 786 -15.42 -13.60 -39.51
N THR A 787 -16.42 -13.07 -40.22
CA THR A 787 -16.51 -11.68 -40.71
C THR A 787 -16.07 -10.66 -39.66
N LEU A 788 -15.34 -9.63 -40.09
CA LEU A 788 -14.90 -8.55 -39.21
C LEU A 788 -16.13 -7.89 -38.57
N PRO A 789 -16.22 -7.77 -37.23
CA PRO A 789 -17.22 -6.87 -36.65
C PRO A 789 -16.93 -5.46 -37.19
N SER A 790 -17.99 -4.76 -37.60
CA SER A 790 -17.86 -3.40 -38.14
C SER A 790 -17.16 -2.51 -37.11
N LEU A 791 -16.42 -1.50 -37.60
CA LEU A 791 -15.72 -0.53 -36.75
C LEU A 791 -16.69 0.15 -35.75
N SER A 792 -17.95 0.36 -36.16
CA SER A 792 -19.01 0.88 -35.31
C SER A 792 -19.42 -0.06 -34.18
N SER A 793 -19.54 -1.38 -34.44
CA SER A 793 -19.83 -2.37 -33.40
C SER A 793 -18.70 -2.50 -32.37
N LEU A 794 -17.44 -2.41 -32.80
CA LEU A 794 -16.29 -2.41 -31.88
C LEU A 794 -16.25 -1.15 -30.99
N GLN A 795 -16.53 0.02 -31.54
CA GLN A 795 -16.65 1.26 -30.76
C GLN A 795 -17.81 1.19 -29.77
N GLN A 796 -18.97 0.65 -30.17
CA GLN A 796 -20.11 0.48 -29.27
C GLN A 796 -19.78 -0.47 -28.11
N LEU A 797 -19.06 -1.57 -28.38
CA LEU A 797 -18.58 -2.48 -27.35
C LEU A 797 -17.60 -1.81 -26.39
N GLY A 798 -16.63 -1.03 -26.91
CA GLY A 798 -15.69 -0.28 -26.10
C GLY A 798 -16.38 0.73 -25.19
N LYS A 799 -17.37 1.47 -25.70
CA LYS A 799 -18.20 2.38 -24.88
C LYS A 799 -19.02 1.66 -23.82
N ALA A 800 -19.56 0.49 -24.14
CA ALA A 800 -20.29 -0.34 -23.18
C ALA A 800 -19.36 -0.81 -22.04
N LYS A 801 -18.15 -1.27 -22.36
CA LYS A 801 -17.13 -1.65 -21.36
C LYS A 801 -16.63 -0.47 -20.53
N ALA A 802 -16.45 0.70 -21.13
CA ALA A 802 -16.10 1.91 -20.38
C ALA A 802 -17.21 2.35 -19.41
N ARG A 803 -18.49 2.19 -19.78
CA ARG A 803 -19.62 2.41 -18.88
C ARG A 803 -19.66 1.38 -17.75
N GLU A 804 -19.41 0.11 -18.08
CA GLU A 804 -19.35 -0.96 -17.09
C GLU A 804 -18.24 -0.72 -16.07
N PHE A 805 -17.03 -0.34 -16.50
CA PHE A 805 -15.93 0.03 -15.63
C PHE A 805 -16.30 1.17 -14.66
N TYR A 806 -16.95 2.22 -15.18
CA TYR A 806 -17.40 3.35 -14.37
C TYR A 806 -18.41 2.94 -13.29
N GLU A 807 -19.32 2.03 -13.62
CA GLU A 807 -20.25 1.43 -12.66
C GLU A 807 -19.53 0.50 -11.66
N ASN A 808 -18.53 -0.25 -12.10
CA ASN A 808 -17.75 -1.15 -11.22
C ASN A 808 -16.99 -0.37 -10.15
N VAL A 809 -16.39 0.78 -10.50
CA VAL A 809 -15.75 1.69 -9.53
C VAL A 809 -16.75 2.15 -8.47
N CYS A 810 -17.95 2.55 -8.90
CA CYS A 810 -19.02 2.96 -7.98
C CYS A 810 -19.44 1.82 -7.04
N MET A 811 -19.66 0.61 -7.59
CA MET A 811 -20.14 -0.53 -6.82
C MET A 811 -19.08 -1.12 -5.89
N ARG A 812 -17.79 -1.02 -6.22
CA ARG A 812 -16.70 -1.36 -5.29
C ARG A 812 -16.76 -0.49 -4.03
N ALA A 813 -16.97 0.82 -4.19
CA ALA A 813 -17.12 1.74 -3.06
C ALA A 813 -18.38 1.45 -2.22
N VAL A 814 -19.49 1.07 -2.85
CA VAL A 814 -20.72 0.65 -2.15
C VAL A 814 -20.48 -0.64 -1.36
N ASN A 815 -19.90 -1.67 -2.00
CA ASN A 815 -19.58 -2.95 -1.35
C ASN A 815 -18.64 -2.74 -0.14
N GLN A 816 -17.67 -1.82 -0.25
CA GLN A 816 -16.78 -1.44 0.84
C GLN A 816 -17.54 -0.85 2.04
N CYS A 817 -18.50 0.04 1.81
CA CYS A 817 -19.29 0.64 2.89
C CYS A 817 -20.24 -0.40 3.53
N VAL A 818 -20.91 -1.21 2.72
CA VAL A 818 -21.83 -2.26 3.17
C VAL A 818 -21.12 -3.36 3.95
N GLY A 819 -19.91 -3.74 3.53
CA GLY A 819 -19.08 -4.74 4.21
C GLY A 819 -18.64 -4.34 5.62
N ARG A 820 -18.90 -3.11 6.06
CA ARG A 820 -18.58 -2.67 7.43
C ARG A 820 -19.63 -3.00 8.47
N ALA A 821 -20.84 -3.35 8.04
CA ALA A 821 -21.99 -3.54 8.92
C ALA A 821 -21.91 -4.80 9.78
N ILE A 822 -21.15 -5.82 9.35
CA ILE A 822 -21.19 -7.15 9.97
C ILE A 822 -19.78 -7.68 10.20
N ARG A 823 -19.52 -8.24 11.39
CA ARG A 823 -18.15 -8.64 11.80
C ARG A 823 -17.98 -10.11 12.14
N HIS A 824 -18.97 -10.74 12.75
CA HIS A 824 -18.90 -12.14 13.17
C HIS A 824 -20.20 -12.89 12.92
N ALA A 825 -20.15 -14.21 13.09
CA ALA A 825 -21.27 -15.10 12.77
C ALA A 825 -22.57 -14.77 13.53
N GLY A 826 -22.45 -14.34 14.79
CA GLY A 826 -23.59 -13.93 15.62
C GLY A 826 -24.08 -12.48 15.42
N ASP A 827 -23.45 -11.71 14.53
CA ASP A 827 -23.79 -10.29 14.34
C ASP A 827 -24.96 -10.14 13.37
N TYR A 828 -25.68 -9.02 13.44
CA TYR A 828 -26.84 -8.76 12.59
C TYR A 828 -26.98 -7.28 12.25
N ALA A 829 -27.40 -7.00 11.01
CA ALA A 829 -27.58 -5.63 10.54
C ALA A 829 -28.60 -5.55 9.40
N ALA A 830 -29.17 -4.37 9.20
CA ALA A 830 -29.97 -4.03 8.03
C ALA A 830 -29.18 -3.12 7.08
N VAL A 831 -29.20 -3.44 5.79
CA VAL A 831 -28.58 -2.61 4.75
C VAL A 831 -29.68 -1.95 3.95
N ILE A 832 -29.72 -0.62 3.94
CA ILE A 832 -30.77 0.16 3.28
C ILE A 832 -30.13 0.91 2.12
N LEU A 833 -30.59 0.65 0.90
CA LEU A 833 -30.05 1.24 -0.32
C LEU A 833 -31.06 2.25 -0.87
N LEU A 834 -30.78 3.55 -0.72
CA LEU A 834 -31.67 4.64 -1.10
C LEU A 834 -31.31 5.17 -2.50
N ASP A 835 -31.84 4.55 -3.54
CA ASP A 835 -31.86 5.03 -4.93
C ASP A 835 -32.71 4.05 -5.74
N ASP A 836 -33.54 4.54 -6.66
CA ASP A 836 -34.33 3.64 -7.51
C ASP A 836 -33.47 2.69 -8.35
N ARG A 837 -32.25 3.10 -8.72
CA ARG A 837 -31.33 2.28 -9.54
C ARG A 837 -30.88 1.00 -8.85
N TYR A 838 -30.88 0.95 -7.52
CA TYR A 838 -30.61 -0.29 -6.77
C TYR A 838 -31.69 -1.36 -6.98
N GLY A 839 -32.87 -0.99 -7.49
CA GLY A 839 -33.91 -1.93 -7.89
C GLY A 839 -33.62 -2.70 -9.20
N THR A 840 -32.63 -2.27 -9.98
CA THR A 840 -32.30 -2.90 -11.27
C THR A 840 -31.43 -4.14 -11.11
N LEU A 841 -31.76 -5.23 -11.83
CA LEU A 841 -30.99 -6.49 -11.79
C LEU A 841 -29.52 -6.31 -12.16
N HIS A 842 -29.23 -5.38 -13.07
CA HIS A 842 -27.86 -5.03 -13.48
C HIS A 842 -27.00 -4.49 -12.32
N ILE A 843 -27.54 -3.56 -11.54
CA ILE A 843 -26.83 -3.01 -10.37
C ILE A 843 -26.76 -4.04 -9.24
N GLN A 844 -27.83 -4.81 -9.03
CA GLN A 844 -27.85 -5.87 -8.02
C GLN A 844 -26.80 -6.97 -8.28
N GLY A 845 -26.54 -7.31 -9.55
CA GLY A 845 -25.52 -8.28 -9.94
C GLY A 845 -24.08 -7.88 -9.55
N LYS A 846 -23.83 -6.57 -9.39
CA LYS A 846 -22.52 -6.01 -9.02
C LYS A 846 -22.30 -5.96 -7.50
N LEU A 847 -23.33 -6.17 -6.70
CA LEU A 847 -23.18 -6.31 -5.25
C LEU A 847 -22.48 -7.64 -4.92
N SER A 848 -21.80 -7.67 -3.77
CA SER A 848 -21.21 -8.90 -3.22
C SER A 848 -22.25 -10.02 -3.12
N GLN A 849 -21.88 -11.26 -3.42
CA GLN A 849 -22.82 -12.39 -3.50
C GLN A 849 -23.63 -12.57 -2.20
N TRP A 850 -22.99 -12.40 -1.04
CA TRP A 850 -23.63 -12.50 0.27
C TRP A 850 -24.66 -11.40 0.55
N VAL A 851 -24.51 -10.21 -0.07
CA VAL A 851 -25.50 -9.13 -0.01
C VAL A 851 -26.63 -9.45 -0.98
N GLN A 852 -26.28 -9.84 -2.20
CA GLN A 852 -27.22 -10.09 -3.30
C GLN A 852 -28.27 -11.15 -2.96
N LYS A 853 -27.88 -12.25 -2.31
CA LYS A 853 -28.79 -13.33 -1.87
C LYS A 853 -29.88 -12.85 -0.89
N ARG A 854 -29.64 -11.74 -0.18
CA ARG A 854 -30.47 -11.24 0.93
C ARG A 854 -31.18 -9.93 0.59
N ILE A 855 -31.17 -9.57 -0.70
CA ILE A 855 -31.98 -8.48 -1.23
C ILE A 855 -33.44 -8.90 -1.19
N VAL A 856 -34.23 -8.12 -0.48
CA VAL A 856 -35.68 -8.25 -0.47
C VAL A 856 -36.19 -7.76 -1.83
N SER A 857 -36.52 -8.70 -2.70
CA SER A 857 -37.05 -8.41 -4.03
C SER A 857 -38.53 -8.01 -3.99
N VAL A 858 -38.92 -7.19 -4.97
CA VAL A 858 -40.30 -7.00 -5.40
C VAL A 858 -40.55 -7.95 -6.56
N GLN A 859 -41.73 -8.58 -6.66
CA GLN A 859 -42.08 -9.41 -7.83
C GLN A 859 -41.83 -8.58 -9.12
N ASN A 860 -41.03 -9.13 -10.05
CA ASN A 860 -40.55 -8.51 -11.31
C ASN A 860 -39.35 -7.56 -11.25
N GLY A 861 -38.67 -7.40 -10.11
CA GLY A 861 -37.51 -6.52 -10.00
C GLY A 861 -37.90 -5.04 -9.89
N GLY A 862 -37.34 -4.35 -8.90
CA GLY A 862 -37.73 -2.98 -8.58
C GLY A 862 -37.35 -2.59 -7.16
N SER A 863 -37.54 -1.31 -6.87
CA SER A 863 -37.31 -0.71 -5.56
C SER A 863 -38.60 -0.72 -4.72
N LEU A 864 -38.45 -0.91 -3.41
CA LEU A 864 -39.55 -0.86 -2.44
C LEU A 864 -40.02 0.58 -2.23
N ASP A 865 -41.31 0.74 -1.93
CA ASP A 865 -41.81 1.96 -1.30
C ASP A 865 -41.40 1.97 0.18
N ASN A 866 -41.29 3.17 0.75
CA ASN A 866 -40.80 3.37 2.10
C ASN A 866 -41.67 2.67 3.16
N SER A 867 -43.00 2.66 3.01
CA SER A 867 -43.92 1.97 3.94
C SER A 867 -43.66 0.45 4.00
N ASP A 868 -43.55 -0.19 2.84
CA ASP A 868 -43.28 -1.63 2.74
C ASP A 868 -41.91 -1.99 3.30
N ALA A 869 -40.92 -1.14 3.03
CA ALA A 869 -39.57 -1.31 3.56
C ALA A 869 -39.55 -1.22 5.10
N LEU A 870 -40.27 -0.26 5.69
CA LEU A 870 -40.36 -0.10 7.15
C LEU A 870 -41.04 -1.30 7.82
N ASN A 871 -42.11 -1.84 7.23
CA ASN A 871 -42.78 -3.03 7.76
C ASN A 871 -41.81 -4.23 7.83
N LYS A 872 -41.03 -4.44 6.76
CA LYS A 872 -40.03 -5.51 6.70
C LYS A 872 -38.85 -5.25 7.64
N LEU A 873 -38.43 -3.99 7.78
CA LEU A 873 -37.37 -3.57 8.71
C LEU A 873 -37.79 -3.81 10.17
N SER A 874 -39.03 -3.46 10.51
CA SER A 874 -39.58 -3.69 11.85
C SER A 874 -39.67 -5.19 12.17
N ALA A 875 -40.17 -6.00 11.22
CA ALA A 875 -40.21 -7.45 11.38
C ALA A 875 -38.82 -8.08 11.56
N PHE A 876 -37.80 -7.53 10.91
CA PHE A 876 -36.42 -8.00 11.05
C PHE A 876 -35.85 -7.75 12.45
N PHE A 877 -36.04 -6.56 13.03
CA PHE A 877 -35.51 -6.24 14.37
C PHE A 877 -36.34 -6.79 15.54
N GLN A 878 -37.59 -7.21 15.29
CA GLN A 878 -38.42 -7.89 16.30
C GLN A 878 -38.08 -9.37 16.44
N ARG A 879 -37.48 -9.97 15.40
CA ARG A 879 -37.03 -11.36 15.37
C ARG A 879 -35.68 -11.51 16.05
#